data_AF-A0A2H0ZV46-F1
#
_entry.id   AF-A0A2H0ZV46-F1
#
_cell.length_a   1.000
_cell.length_b   1.000
_cell.length_c   1.000
_cell.angle_alpha   90.00
_cell.angle_beta   90.00
_cell.angle_gamma   90.00
#
_symmetry.space_group_name_H-M   'P 1'
#
loop_
_entity.id
_entity.type
_entity.pdbx_description
1 polymer ?
#
loop_
_entity_poly.entity_id
_entity_poly.type
_entity_poly.pdbx_seq_one_letter_code
_entity_poly.pdbx_strand_id
1 'polypeptide(L)'
;MAGVQKRQNRSSGYSVTLSLLLAASCVLLLFRDPISTALAVHRELSMEYRELELSVEAKDDLKRLGLTPKNPVEVKNPMTGEKKVIHGRFLHLTDLHPDPYYKPGSSIEEQCHEGKGEASRYGDAILGCDSPEELVYRTIDWVEDNLKDKIDFIVWTGDNVRHDNDRNYPRFEKDIFDSNAKIAKIMYEKFDVLPIPSLGNNDVYPHNLFAEGPTLQTREFFKIWRQFIPQPQFHIFNKGAYFFQEVIPGQLAVLSINTLYLFKSNPLVDSCDRKKDPGYKIFKWLGYVLKELRRRDMKVWLTGHVPPTPKNYDISCLRKYIMWVHEYRDIIIGGLYGHMNIDHFAPLDAKMAYDSFESKYKELLKQSEFATFEKDEDEDSLSLEKVYENFDSSIHHDSLDVPRGHFDFSSDIHIEAGVPKGKVDYMNTFRETMYADIKKEKKCGKLSERYAVVHVTASVVPTFNPGLRVWEYNITDLHETKNLDYGAWDLFFAGIEDLLDSDDGIEYHDPFVTFSKKVDAFRKDKTIPSKMPKDLPLGPAYNRQLFTPERYVQYYLDLVGLNEGKKKFEYELEYTTDDDVYAMKDLTVSEWLDLGRRLGEPVKAGKKEIGQEGKKKPSDLEVLWKQFLKHTFIDSNYENLGYGYV
;
A
#
# COMPACT_ATOMS: atom_id res chain seq x y z
N MET A 1 -47.64 -30.13 83.37
CA MET A 1 -48.10 -28.97 82.55
C MET A 1 -46.83 -28.28 82.06
N ALA A 2 -46.49 -28.11 80.79
CA ALA A 2 -47.22 -28.24 79.53
C ALA A 2 -46.29 -28.87 78.48
N GLY A 3 -46.89 -29.60 77.55
CA GLY A 3 -46.20 -30.27 76.44
C GLY A 3 -46.31 -29.51 75.12
N VAL A 4 -45.33 -29.80 74.28
CA VAL A 4 -45.21 -29.70 72.82
C VAL A 4 -46.52 -29.53 72.04
N GLN A 5 -46.52 -28.60 71.07
CA GLN A 5 -47.33 -28.75 69.85
C GLN A 5 -46.67 -28.11 68.61
N LYS A 6 -46.60 -28.92 67.54
CA LYS A 6 -46.22 -28.63 66.15
C LYS A 6 -47.21 -27.66 65.47
N ARG A 7 -46.77 -26.84 64.51
CA ARG A 7 -46.98 -27.03 63.05
C ARG A 7 -46.56 -25.83 62.18
N GLN A 8 -46.20 -26.20 60.95
CA GLN A 8 -45.92 -25.43 59.74
C GLN A 8 -47.01 -24.42 59.30
N ASN A 9 -46.54 -23.35 58.62
CA ASN A 9 -46.80 -22.98 57.20
C ASN A 9 -47.28 -21.54 56.91
N ARG A 10 -46.55 -20.95 55.95
CA ARG A 10 -46.94 -20.03 54.85
C ARG A 10 -46.79 -18.50 54.98
N SER A 11 -45.88 -18.03 54.11
CA SER A 11 -45.98 -16.93 53.12
C SER A 11 -46.15 -15.47 53.58
N SER A 12 -45.15 -14.64 53.29
CA SER A 12 -45.24 -13.45 52.41
C SER A 12 -43.93 -12.66 52.50
N GLY A 13 -43.46 -12.08 51.39
CA GLY A 13 -42.31 -11.17 51.42
C GLY A 13 -41.37 -11.20 50.21
N TYR A 14 -41.89 -11.32 48.98
CA TYR A 14 -41.17 -10.88 47.79
C TYR A 14 -41.79 -9.56 47.32
N SER A 15 -41.12 -8.45 47.57
CA SER A 15 -41.07 -7.27 46.70
C SER A 15 -40.23 -6.21 47.43
N VAL A 16 -39.52 -5.39 46.66
CA VAL A 16 -38.65 -4.27 47.11
C VAL A 16 -37.18 -4.62 47.39
N THR A 17 -36.50 -5.29 46.46
CA THR A 17 -35.02 -5.16 46.29
C THR A 17 -34.55 -5.42 44.85
N LEU A 18 -35.40 -5.23 43.84
CA LEU A 18 -34.99 -5.37 42.43
C LEU A 18 -34.94 -4.05 41.65
N SER A 19 -35.52 -2.96 42.17
CA SER A 19 -35.63 -1.70 41.42
C SER A 19 -34.44 -0.75 41.59
N LEU A 20 -33.51 -1.01 42.52
CA LEU A 20 -32.33 -0.14 42.76
C LEU A 20 -31.03 -0.67 42.12
N LEU A 21 -30.96 -1.96 41.76
CA LEU A 21 -29.80 -2.53 41.05
C LEU A 21 -29.89 -2.37 39.52
N LEU A 22 -31.09 -2.18 38.97
CA LEU A 22 -31.29 -1.92 37.53
C LEU A 22 -31.02 -0.45 37.14
N ALA A 23 -31.11 0.49 38.08
CA ALA A 23 -30.79 1.90 37.83
C ALA A 23 -29.27 2.16 37.82
N ALA A 24 -28.47 1.44 38.62
CA ALA A 24 -27.02 1.61 38.67
C ALA A 24 -26.29 0.95 37.48
N SER A 25 -26.84 -0.13 36.90
CA SER A 25 -26.30 -0.74 35.68
C SER A 25 -26.65 -0.01 34.39
N CYS A 26 -27.68 0.86 34.38
CA CYS A 26 -28.01 1.68 33.20
C CYS A 26 -27.16 2.96 33.08
N VAL A 27 -26.54 3.44 34.17
CA VAL A 27 -25.74 4.68 34.15
C VAL A 27 -24.26 4.41 33.83
N LEU A 28 -23.76 3.19 34.02
CA LEU A 28 -22.38 2.80 33.72
C LEU A 28 -22.12 2.35 32.27
N LEU A 29 -23.17 2.21 31.45
CA LEU A 29 -23.04 1.90 30.01
C LEU A 29 -22.97 3.14 29.11
N LEU A 30 -23.03 4.35 29.68
CA LEU A 30 -23.04 5.61 28.93
C LEU A 30 -21.67 6.33 28.84
N PHE A 31 -20.59 5.69 29.30
CA PHE A 31 -19.23 6.27 29.28
C PHE A 31 -18.21 5.46 28.46
N ARG A 32 -18.63 4.92 27.30
CA ARG A 32 -17.72 4.44 26.26
C ARG A 32 -17.78 5.37 25.06
N ASP A 33 -16.64 6.00 24.77
CA ASP A 33 -16.33 6.85 23.61
C ASP A 33 -17.15 8.16 23.49
N PRO A 34 -16.56 9.35 23.75
CA PRO A 34 -17.25 10.64 23.62
C PRO A 34 -17.63 11.02 22.17
N ILE A 35 -17.32 10.18 21.18
CA ILE A 35 -17.65 10.42 19.76
C ILE A 35 -19.02 9.81 19.39
N SER A 36 -19.61 8.95 20.22
CA SER A 36 -20.70 8.07 19.77
C SER A 36 -22.10 8.36 20.33
N THR A 37 -22.39 9.57 20.82
CA THR A 37 -23.76 9.92 21.26
C THR A 37 -24.11 11.40 21.07
N ALA A 38 -24.12 11.85 19.82
CA ALA A 38 -25.05 12.90 19.41
C ALA A 38 -26.00 12.27 18.38
N LEU A 39 -27.32 12.43 18.59
CA LEU A 39 -28.41 11.91 17.77
C LEU A 39 -28.16 12.11 16.25
N ALA A 40 -27.56 11.12 15.60
CA ALA A 40 -27.51 11.06 14.14
C ALA A 40 -28.87 10.56 13.65
N VAL A 41 -29.71 11.49 13.20
CA VAL A 41 -30.86 11.15 12.34
C VAL A 41 -30.24 10.62 11.05
N HIS A 42 -30.13 9.29 10.91
CA HIS A 42 -29.65 8.67 9.68
C HIS A 42 -30.61 9.03 8.54
N ARG A 43 -30.21 10.00 7.72
CA ARG A 43 -30.92 10.37 6.50
C ARG A 43 -30.37 9.48 5.39
N GLU A 44 -31.21 8.64 4.80
CA GLU A 44 -30.86 7.93 3.57
C GLU A 44 -30.71 8.97 2.45
N LEU A 45 -29.55 8.98 1.80
CA LEU A 45 -29.29 9.79 0.61
C LEU A 45 -29.26 8.86 -0.60
N SER A 46 -30.28 8.95 -1.45
CA SER A 46 -30.30 8.21 -2.72
C SER A 46 -29.44 8.93 -3.75
N MET A 47 -28.35 8.32 -4.17
CA MET A 47 -27.60 8.77 -5.35
C MET A 47 -28.38 8.41 -6.62
N GLU A 48 -28.36 9.29 -7.62
CA GLU A 48 -28.93 9.00 -8.94
C GLU A 48 -27.83 8.40 -9.83
N TYR A 49 -28.13 7.26 -10.45
CA TYR A 49 -27.22 6.54 -11.34
C TYR A 49 -27.81 6.44 -12.74
N ARG A 50 -26.97 6.61 -13.76
CA ARG A 50 -27.35 6.41 -15.16
C ARG A 50 -26.22 5.74 -15.92
N GLU A 51 -26.47 4.54 -16.42
CA GLU A 51 -25.55 3.87 -17.34
C GLU A 51 -25.52 4.62 -18.68
N LEU A 52 -24.32 4.80 -19.23
CA LEU A 52 -24.08 5.45 -20.51
C LEU A 52 -23.63 4.41 -21.53
N GLU A 53 -24.25 4.41 -22.72
CA GLU A 53 -23.83 3.53 -23.80
C GLU A 53 -22.58 4.10 -24.49
N LEU A 54 -21.55 3.25 -24.63
CA LEU A 54 -20.37 3.59 -25.43
C LEU A 54 -20.68 3.60 -26.94
N SER A 55 -20.21 4.62 -27.64
CA SER A 55 -20.22 4.65 -29.12
C SER A 55 -19.30 3.56 -29.70
N VAL A 56 -19.45 3.26 -30.99
CA VAL A 56 -18.60 2.27 -31.66
C VAL A 56 -17.14 2.71 -31.64
N GLU A 57 -16.90 3.99 -31.90
CA GLU A 57 -15.56 4.61 -31.90
C GLU A 57 -14.92 4.53 -30.52
N ALA A 58 -15.68 4.81 -29.45
CA ALA A 58 -15.19 4.70 -28.07
C ALA A 58 -14.84 3.26 -27.69
N LYS A 59 -15.63 2.28 -28.16
CA LYS A 59 -15.33 0.85 -27.94
C LYS A 59 -14.06 0.42 -28.67
N ASP A 60 -13.86 0.90 -29.89
CA ASP A 60 -12.68 0.56 -30.69
C ASP A 60 -11.42 1.24 -30.15
N ASP A 61 -11.52 2.46 -29.64
CA ASP A 61 -10.40 3.15 -28.97
C ASP A 61 -10.00 2.45 -27.66
N LEU A 62 -10.98 2.02 -26.84
CA LEU A 62 -10.69 1.20 -25.65
C LEU A 62 -9.95 -0.09 -26.01
N LYS A 63 -10.40 -0.80 -27.05
CA LYS A 63 -9.74 -2.02 -27.52
C LYS A 63 -8.33 -1.75 -28.05
N ARG A 64 -8.11 -0.64 -28.76
CA ARG A 64 -6.78 -0.22 -29.22
C ARG A 64 -5.82 -0.08 -28.05
N LEU A 65 -6.31 0.44 -26.92
CA LEU A 65 -5.56 0.58 -25.68
C LEU A 65 -5.50 -0.72 -24.86
N GLY A 66 -6.09 -1.84 -25.30
CA GLY A 66 -6.14 -3.08 -24.52
C GLY A 66 -7.12 -3.05 -23.33
N LEU A 67 -7.94 -2.01 -23.23
CA LEU A 67 -8.94 -1.82 -22.17
C LEU A 67 -10.26 -2.51 -22.52
N THR A 68 -10.99 -2.96 -21.49
CA THR A 68 -12.28 -3.62 -21.67
C THR A 68 -13.33 -2.60 -22.11
N PRO A 69 -14.13 -2.82 -23.18
CA PRO A 69 -15.16 -1.86 -23.63
C PRO A 69 -16.44 -1.90 -22.76
N LYS A 70 -16.32 -1.60 -21.47
CA LYS A 70 -17.41 -1.57 -20.48
C LYS A 70 -18.08 -0.19 -20.41
N ASN A 71 -19.40 -0.18 -20.39
CA ASN A 71 -20.22 1.03 -20.26
C ASN A 71 -19.91 1.76 -18.94
N PRO A 72 -19.67 3.08 -18.96
CA PRO A 72 -19.51 3.86 -17.75
C PRO A 72 -20.86 4.22 -17.10
N VAL A 73 -20.81 4.61 -15.84
CA VAL A 73 -21.97 4.98 -15.03
C VAL A 73 -21.84 6.44 -14.59
N GLU A 74 -22.79 7.29 -14.97
CA GLU A 74 -22.92 8.64 -14.42
C GLU A 74 -23.51 8.56 -13.01
N VAL A 75 -22.80 9.14 -12.05
CA VAL A 75 -23.16 9.24 -10.64
C VAL A 75 -23.41 10.71 -10.30
N LYS A 76 -24.57 11.02 -9.72
CA LYS A 76 -24.90 12.39 -9.30
C LYS A 76 -24.93 12.49 -7.78
N ASN A 77 -24.11 13.39 -7.24
CA ASN A 77 -24.05 13.66 -5.81
C ASN A 77 -25.33 14.39 -5.37
N PRO A 78 -26.11 13.86 -4.41
CA PRO A 78 -27.37 14.48 -3.98
C PRO A 78 -27.19 15.77 -3.17
N MET A 79 -26.01 16.00 -2.58
CA MET A 79 -25.71 17.19 -1.79
C MET A 79 -25.17 18.34 -2.63
N THR A 80 -24.28 18.05 -3.58
CA THR A 80 -23.63 19.09 -4.41
C THR A 80 -24.31 19.25 -5.78
N GLY A 81 -25.07 18.25 -6.24
CA GLY A 81 -25.63 18.20 -7.60
C GLY A 81 -24.59 17.87 -8.68
N GLU A 82 -23.33 17.67 -8.29
CA GLU A 82 -22.22 17.37 -9.19
C GLU A 82 -22.38 15.98 -9.83
N LYS A 83 -22.05 15.90 -11.12
CA LYS A 83 -22.10 14.65 -11.89
C LYS A 83 -20.68 14.18 -12.16
N LYS A 84 -20.42 12.90 -11.89
CA LYS A 84 -19.16 12.24 -12.21
C LYS A 84 -19.44 10.97 -13.00
N VAL A 85 -18.74 10.79 -14.10
CA VAL A 85 -18.80 9.53 -14.88
C VAL A 85 -17.76 8.57 -14.31
N ILE A 86 -18.20 7.35 -14.00
CA ILE A 86 -17.37 6.28 -13.45
C ILE A 86 -17.19 5.19 -14.50
N HIS A 87 -15.97 5.01 -14.95
CA HIS A 87 -15.52 4.09 -15.98
C HIS A 87 -15.14 2.72 -15.41
N GLY A 88 -14.86 2.64 -14.11
CA GLY A 88 -14.34 1.44 -13.48
C GLY A 88 -12.85 1.24 -13.77
N ARG A 89 -12.09 2.33 -13.93
CA ARG A 89 -10.67 2.28 -14.26
C ARG A 89 -9.87 3.37 -13.56
N PHE A 90 -8.61 3.11 -13.22
CA PHE A 90 -7.71 4.15 -12.72
C PHE A 90 -6.28 3.94 -13.19
N LEU A 91 -5.54 5.05 -13.32
CA LEU A 91 -4.11 5.02 -13.69
C LEU A 91 -3.25 4.89 -12.43
N HIS A 92 -2.17 4.13 -12.51
CA HIS A 92 -1.08 4.13 -11.53
C HIS A 92 0.23 4.56 -12.21
N LEU A 93 0.81 5.65 -11.72
CA LEU A 93 2.02 6.30 -12.24
C LEU A 93 3.03 6.54 -11.10
N THR A 94 4.31 6.28 -11.32
CA THR A 94 5.32 6.40 -10.25
C THR A 94 6.72 6.70 -10.79
N ASP A 95 7.59 7.23 -9.92
CA ASP A 95 9.04 7.33 -10.12
C ASP A 95 9.39 8.02 -11.45
N LEU A 96 9.01 9.30 -11.56
CA LEU A 96 9.21 10.11 -12.76
C LEU A 96 10.67 10.55 -12.93
N HIS A 97 11.31 10.93 -11.82
CA HIS A 97 12.68 11.42 -11.75
C HIS A 97 13.09 12.37 -12.88
N PRO A 98 12.39 13.50 -13.10
CA PRO A 98 12.83 14.50 -14.05
C PRO A 98 14.22 15.04 -13.66
N ASP A 99 15.12 15.00 -14.61
CA ASP A 99 16.47 15.54 -14.52
C ASP A 99 16.61 16.77 -15.43
N PRO A 100 16.70 17.98 -14.85
CA PRO A 100 16.88 19.21 -15.62
C PRO A 100 18.30 19.37 -16.18
N TYR A 101 19.26 18.53 -15.76
CA TYR A 101 20.65 18.58 -16.20
C TYR A 101 20.98 17.57 -17.30
N TYR A 102 20.07 16.64 -17.60
CA TYR A 102 20.21 15.67 -18.69
C TYR A 102 20.51 16.35 -20.02
N LYS A 103 21.56 15.90 -20.72
CA LYS A 103 21.96 16.41 -22.04
C LYS A 103 22.12 15.27 -23.04
N PRO A 104 21.29 15.20 -24.10
CA PRO A 104 21.52 14.22 -25.17
C PRO A 104 22.94 14.34 -25.76
N GLY A 105 23.61 13.20 -25.94
CA GLY A 105 24.99 13.08 -26.40
C GLY A 105 26.06 13.26 -25.32
N SER A 106 25.70 13.32 -24.05
CA SER A 106 26.62 13.34 -22.92
C SER A 106 27.12 11.93 -22.53
N SER A 107 28.09 11.88 -21.61
CA SER A 107 28.57 10.62 -21.04
C SER A 107 27.59 10.06 -20.01
N ILE A 108 27.34 8.74 -20.06
CA ILE A 108 26.58 8.02 -19.05
C ILE A 108 27.32 7.99 -17.70
N GLU A 109 28.66 7.92 -17.75
CA GLU A 109 29.51 7.89 -16.54
C GLU A 109 29.44 9.20 -15.74
N GLU A 110 29.09 10.30 -16.42
CA GLU A 110 28.88 11.64 -15.85
C GLU A 110 27.38 11.95 -15.69
N GLN A 111 26.60 10.92 -15.32
CA GLN A 111 25.16 10.98 -15.00
C GLN A 111 24.29 11.56 -16.12
N CYS A 112 24.76 11.51 -17.36
CA CYS A 112 24.14 12.18 -18.50
C CYS A 112 24.10 13.72 -18.43
N HIS A 113 24.95 14.35 -17.62
CA HIS A 113 24.98 15.81 -17.48
C HIS A 113 26.11 16.48 -18.29
N GLU A 114 27.24 15.80 -18.47
CA GLU A 114 28.46 16.37 -19.04
C GLU A 114 29.25 15.39 -19.92
N GLY A 115 30.34 15.90 -20.51
CA GLY A 115 31.19 15.14 -21.42
C GLY A 115 30.52 14.85 -22.77
N LYS A 116 31.18 14.01 -23.58
CA LYS A 116 30.65 13.52 -24.84
C LYS A 116 30.48 12.01 -24.73
N GLY A 117 29.29 11.52 -25.06
CA GLY A 117 28.95 10.11 -25.01
C GLY A 117 27.73 9.81 -25.87
N GLU A 118 26.96 8.81 -25.44
CA GLU A 118 25.89 8.19 -26.23
C GLU A 118 24.51 8.34 -25.58
N ALA A 119 24.36 9.22 -24.57
CA ALA A 119 23.07 9.51 -23.94
C ALA A 119 22.01 9.90 -24.99
N SER A 120 20.93 9.13 -25.08
CA SER A 120 19.90 9.33 -26.08
C SER A 120 18.94 10.47 -25.73
N ARG A 121 18.08 10.88 -26.67
CA ARG A 121 17.17 12.01 -26.45
C ARG A 121 16.16 11.76 -25.33
N TYR A 122 15.59 10.56 -25.27
CA TYR A 122 14.54 10.20 -24.32
C TYR A 122 15.05 9.33 -23.17
N GLY A 123 16.35 9.29 -22.93
CA GLY A 123 16.98 8.38 -21.97
C GLY A 123 17.22 6.99 -22.57
N ASP A 124 17.92 6.17 -21.80
CA ASP A 124 18.36 4.83 -22.19
C ASP A 124 18.13 3.85 -21.03
N ALA A 125 17.37 2.80 -21.30
CA ALA A 125 17.12 1.74 -20.32
C ALA A 125 18.45 1.11 -19.87
N ILE A 126 18.57 0.78 -18.58
CA ILE A 126 19.69 0.03 -17.98
C ILE A 126 21.02 0.82 -17.92
N LEU A 127 21.10 2.04 -18.48
CA LEU A 127 22.34 2.82 -18.47
C LEU A 127 22.53 3.67 -17.21
N GLY A 128 21.48 3.90 -16.42
CA GLY A 128 21.60 4.47 -15.08
C GLY A 128 21.54 5.99 -14.97
N CYS A 129 21.02 6.66 -16.00
CA CYS A 129 20.65 8.08 -15.92
C CYS A 129 19.19 8.24 -15.50
N ASP A 130 18.87 9.41 -14.94
CA ASP A 130 17.49 9.81 -14.65
C ASP A 130 16.75 10.27 -15.92
N SER A 131 15.46 10.58 -15.79
CA SER A 131 14.61 10.92 -16.94
C SER A 131 14.94 12.30 -17.49
N PRO A 132 15.22 12.45 -18.80
CA PRO A 132 15.16 13.76 -19.42
C PRO A 132 13.78 14.38 -19.19
N GLU A 133 13.69 15.69 -18.93
CA GLU A 133 12.40 16.36 -18.74
C GLU A 133 11.44 16.14 -19.93
N GLU A 134 11.98 16.00 -21.15
CA GLU A 134 11.17 15.70 -22.33
C GLU A 134 10.48 14.33 -22.23
N LEU A 135 11.14 13.29 -21.69
CA LEU A 135 10.50 11.99 -21.48
C LEU A 135 9.29 12.13 -20.55
N VAL A 136 9.49 12.77 -19.39
CA VAL A 136 8.44 12.94 -18.38
C VAL A 136 7.23 13.69 -18.94
N TYR A 137 7.45 14.81 -19.64
CA TYR A 137 6.35 15.60 -20.18
C TYR A 137 5.62 14.90 -21.32
N ARG A 138 6.36 14.20 -22.20
CA ARG A 138 5.74 13.41 -23.28
C ARG A 138 4.95 12.22 -22.72
N THR A 139 5.40 11.61 -21.63
CA THR A 139 4.63 10.58 -20.93
C THR A 139 3.32 11.15 -20.38
N ILE A 140 3.35 12.30 -19.72
CA ILE A 140 2.14 12.95 -19.20
C ILE A 140 1.21 13.37 -20.35
N ASP A 141 1.75 13.91 -21.44
CA ASP A 141 0.99 14.24 -22.66
C ASP A 141 0.32 12.99 -23.25
N TRP A 142 1.04 11.86 -23.34
CA TRP A 142 0.46 10.63 -23.86
C TRP A 142 -0.70 10.13 -22.99
N VAL A 143 -0.56 10.20 -21.66
CA VAL A 143 -1.64 9.88 -20.71
C VAL A 143 -2.83 10.83 -20.90
N GLU A 144 -2.57 12.12 -21.06
CA GLU A 144 -3.60 13.11 -21.34
C GLU A 144 -4.37 12.78 -22.63
N ASP A 145 -3.66 12.48 -23.71
CA ASP A 145 -4.24 12.27 -25.03
C ASP A 145 -5.00 10.94 -25.14
N ASN A 146 -4.57 9.91 -24.40
CA ASN A 146 -5.11 8.56 -24.55
C ASN A 146 -6.04 8.13 -23.42
N LEU A 147 -5.82 8.59 -22.18
CA LEU A 147 -6.45 7.99 -20.99
C LEU A 147 -7.33 8.93 -20.17
N LYS A 148 -7.17 10.26 -20.26
CA LYS A 148 -7.82 11.21 -19.33
C LYS A 148 -9.35 11.08 -19.24
N ASP A 149 -9.99 10.71 -20.34
CA ASP A 149 -11.45 10.58 -20.50
C ASP A 149 -11.95 9.13 -20.28
N LYS A 150 -11.07 8.23 -19.82
CA LYS A 150 -11.32 6.79 -19.68
C LYS A 150 -11.04 6.24 -18.28
N ILE A 151 -10.53 7.08 -17.39
CA ILE A 151 -10.13 6.75 -16.02
C ILE A 151 -10.87 7.63 -15.01
N ASP A 152 -11.01 7.15 -13.78
CA ASP A 152 -11.80 7.78 -12.71
C ASP A 152 -10.99 8.65 -11.75
N PHE A 153 -9.70 8.32 -11.63
CA PHE A 153 -8.69 8.96 -10.79
C PHE A 153 -7.28 8.48 -11.18
N ILE A 154 -6.26 9.16 -10.66
CA ILE A 154 -4.84 8.80 -10.87
C ILE A 154 -4.19 8.57 -9.51
N VAL A 155 -3.59 7.40 -9.31
CA VAL A 155 -2.69 7.12 -8.18
C VAL A 155 -1.28 7.48 -8.63
N TRP A 156 -0.63 8.41 -7.91
CA TRP A 156 0.69 8.92 -8.26
C TRP A 156 1.66 8.78 -7.08
N THR A 157 2.52 7.77 -7.11
CA THR A 157 3.30 7.36 -5.93
C THR A 157 4.65 8.04 -5.76
N GLY A 158 4.81 9.27 -6.26
CA GLY A 158 5.94 10.15 -5.91
C GLY A 158 7.23 9.92 -6.70
N ASP A 159 8.33 10.45 -6.16
CA ASP A 159 9.68 10.52 -6.74
C ASP A 159 9.72 11.40 -8.01
N ASN A 160 9.53 12.70 -7.77
CA ASN A 160 9.36 13.74 -8.77
C ASN A 160 10.62 14.56 -8.99
N VAL A 161 11.77 14.02 -8.66
CA VAL A 161 13.06 14.69 -8.79
C VAL A 161 14.13 13.64 -9.04
N ARG A 162 15.11 13.97 -9.88
CA ARG A 162 16.32 13.15 -10.08
C ARG A 162 16.96 12.73 -8.75
N HIS A 163 17.68 11.63 -8.78
CA HIS A 163 18.51 11.17 -7.67
C HIS A 163 19.65 12.15 -7.38
N ASP A 164 20.17 12.10 -6.14
CA ASP A 164 21.28 12.95 -5.69
C ASP A 164 22.63 12.23 -5.83
N ASN A 165 22.96 11.80 -7.05
CA ASN A 165 24.17 11.01 -7.34
C ASN A 165 25.27 11.79 -8.09
N ASP A 166 25.03 13.04 -8.46
CA ASP A 166 26.02 13.92 -9.11
C ASP A 166 26.53 15.01 -8.14
N ARG A 167 27.84 15.04 -7.90
CA ARG A 167 28.50 16.02 -7.03
C ARG A 167 28.75 17.37 -7.69
N ASN A 168 28.81 17.43 -9.01
CA ASN A 168 28.92 18.67 -9.78
C ASN A 168 27.58 19.41 -9.83
N TYR A 169 26.49 18.65 -9.79
CA TYR A 169 25.12 19.15 -9.72
C TYR A 169 24.42 18.59 -8.48
N PRO A 170 24.78 19.04 -7.26
CA PRO A 170 24.12 18.58 -6.03
C PRO A 170 22.63 18.96 -6.01
N ARG A 171 21.78 18.09 -5.46
CA ARG A 171 20.34 18.35 -5.31
C ARG A 171 20.05 19.06 -3.99
N PHE A 172 19.56 20.29 -4.04
CA PHE A 172 19.17 21.02 -2.83
C PHE A 172 17.67 20.92 -2.55
N GLU A 173 17.27 21.22 -1.31
CA GLU A 173 15.86 21.24 -0.87
C GLU A 173 14.96 22.11 -1.78
N LYS A 174 15.49 23.24 -2.27
CA LYS A 174 14.76 24.10 -3.21
C LYS A 174 14.48 23.40 -4.54
N ASP A 175 15.45 22.66 -5.09
CA ASP A 175 15.27 21.96 -6.37
C ASP A 175 14.20 20.88 -6.25
N ILE A 176 14.17 20.19 -5.10
CA ILE A 176 13.16 19.18 -4.77
C ILE A 176 11.75 19.80 -4.74
N PHE A 177 11.58 20.93 -4.03
CA PHE A 177 10.28 21.61 -3.97
C PHE A 177 9.87 22.19 -5.32
N ASP A 178 10.79 22.79 -6.07
CA ASP A 178 10.51 23.35 -7.39
C ASP A 178 10.07 22.25 -8.38
N SER A 179 10.75 21.10 -8.38
CA SER A 179 10.40 19.97 -9.24
C SER A 179 9.04 19.37 -8.86
N ASN A 180 8.80 19.14 -7.56
CA ASN A 180 7.50 18.68 -7.07
C ASN A 180 6.38 19.68 -7.40
N ALA A 181 6.61 20.98 -7.25
CA ALA A 181 5.65 22.02 -7.63
C ALA A 181 5.35 22.03 -9.13
N LYS A 182 6.38 21.84 -9.97
CA LYS A 182 6.25 21.78 -11.43
C LYS A 182 5.39 20.59 -11.85
N ILE A 183 5.69 19.39 -11.36
CA ILE A 183 4.89 18.19 -11.69
C ILE A 183 3.48 18.29 -11.12
N ALA A 184 3.30 18.69 -9.86
CA ALA A 184 1.99 18.88 -9.26
C ALA A 184 1.12 19.87 -10.07
N LYS A 185 1.72 20.97 -10.54
CA LYS A 185 1.04 21.93 -11.41
C LYS A 185 0.62 21.30 -12.74
N ILE A 186 1.51 20.59 -13.41
CA ILE A 186 1.21 19.92 -14.69
C ILE A 186 0.07 18.90 -14.50
N MET A 187 0.14 18.07 -13.46
CA MET A 187 -0.89 17.09 -13.15
C MET A 187 -2.25 17.75 -12.90
N TYR A 188 -2.28 18.88 -12.18
CA TYR A 188 -3.51 19.63 -11.92
C TYR A 188 -4.08 20.30 -13.18
N GLU A 189 -3.22 20.84 -14.05
CA GLU A 189 -3.66 21.58 -15.25
C GLU A 189 -4.11 20.66 -16.39
N LYS A 190 -3.56 19.44 -16.49
CA LYS A 190 -3.85 18.51 -17.59
C LYS A 190 -4.99 17.53 -17.31
N PHE A 191 -5.26 17.23 -16.04
CA PHE A 191 -6.22 16.21 -15.66
C PHE A 191 -7.41 16.81 -14.91
N ASP A 192 -8.59 16.66 -15.50
CA ASP A 192 -9.87 16.92 -14.82
C ASP A 192 -10.20 15.82 -13.79
N VAL A 193 -9.58 14.64 -13.93
CA VAL A 193 -9.65 13.53 -12.98
C VAL A 193 -8.69 13.76 -11.82
N LEU A 194 -9.05 13.27 -10.63
CA LEU A 194 -8.35 13.60 -9.39
C LEU A 194 -7.03 12.83 -9.23
N PRO A 195 -5.85 13.49 -9.20
CA PRO A 195 -4.59 12.87 -8.85
C PRO A 195 -4.46 12.75 -7.32
N ILE A 196 -4.03 11.57 -6.85
CA ILE A 196 -3.76 11.28 -5.44
C ILE A 196 -2.26 11.03 -5.28
N PRO A 197 -1.48 12.06 -4.87
CA PRO A 197 -0.04 11.92 -4.65
C PRO A 197 0.31 11.10 -3.40
N SER A 198 1.43 10.39 -3.45
CA SER A 198 2.18 9.91 -2.29
C SER A 198 3.60 10.48 -2.30
N LEU A 199 4.19 10.63 -1.11
CA LEU A 199 5.53 11.18 -0.95
C LEU A 199 6.61 10.14 -1.23
N GLY A 200 7.51 10.44 -2.15
CA GLY A 200 8.67 9.62 -2.50
C GLY A 200 9.88 9.83 -1.58
N ASN A 201 10.84 8.91 -1.60
CA ASN A 201 12.04 9.01 -0.78
C ASN A 201 13.12 9.95 -1.38
N ASN A 202 13.01 10.25 -2.67
CA ASN A 202 13.78 11.29 -3.34
C ASN A 202 13.14 12.68 -3.22
N ASP A 203 11.85 12.76 -2.87
CA ASP A 203 11.13 14.02 -2.68
C ASP A 203 11.48 14.73 -1.35
N VAL A 204 12.50 14.28 -0.62
CA VAL A 204 12.84 14.81 0.70
C VAL A 204 14.32 15.14 0.81
N TYR A 205 14.63 16.14 1.65
CA TYR A 205 15.99 16.57 1.92
C TYR A 205 16.28 16.59 3.43
N PRO A 206 17.38 15.97 3.91
CA PRO A 206 18.26 15.05 3.18
C PRO A 206 17.54 13.80 2.67
N HIS A 207 18.14 13.09 1.71
CA HIS A 207 17.57 11.86 1.13
C HIS A 207 17.07 10.88 2.21
N ASN A 208 15.88 10.30 2.00
CA ASN A 208 15.15 9.41 2.92
C ASN A 208 14.71 10.02 4.28
N LEU A 209 15.23 11.18 4.66
CA LEU A 209 14.97 11.77 5.98
C LEU A 209 13.69 12.59 5.95
N PHE A 210 12.64 12.06 6.56
CA PHE A 210 11.39 12.77 6.78
C PHE A 210 10.97 12.69 8.23
N ALA A 211 10.89 13.85 8.88
CA ALA A 211 10.45 14.00 10.25
C ALA A 211 8.94 14.19 10.34
N GLU A 212 8.37 13.89 11.51
CA GLU A 212 6.99 14.25 11.82
C GLU A 212 6.81 15.76 11.86
N GLY A 213 5.69 16.21 11.32
CA GLY A 213 5.32 17.61 11.24
C GLY A 213 4.78 18.21 12.55
N PRO A 214 4.62 19.53 12.60
CA PRO A 214 4.85 20.46 11.49
C PRO A 214 6.35 20.77 11.29
N THR A 215 6.86 20.54 10.07
CA THR A 215 8.22 20.90 9.65
C THR A 215 8.17 21.86 8.46
N LEU A 216 9.32 22.37 8.01
CA LEU A 216 9.39 23.10 6.74
C LEU A 216 8.89 22.21 5.59
N GLN A 217 9.37 20.96 5.52
CA GLN A 217 9.00 20.02 4.47
C GLN A 217 7.48 19.74 4.46
N THR A 218 6.85 19.40 5.60
CA THR A 218 5.39 19.14 5.60
C THR A 218 4.58 20.37 5.17
N ARG A 219 5.01 21.57 5.55
CA ARG A 219 4.36 22.83 5.18
C ARG A 219 4.54 23.18 3.71
N GLU A 220 5.70 22.95 3.12
CA GLU A 220 5.92 23.19 1.69
C GLU A 220 5.17 22.17 0.84
N PHE A 221 5.22 20.89 1.18
CA PHE A 221 4.40 19.87 0.49
C PHE A 221 2.91 20.15 0.59
N PHE A 222 2.44 20.68 1.72
CA PHE A 222 1.05 21.12 1.83
C PHE A 222 0.72 22.23 0.82
N LYS A 223 1.61 23.21 0.63
CA LYS A 223 1.38 24.26 -0.37
C LYS A 223 1.35 23.69 -1.78
N ILE A 224 2.27 22.77 -2.08
CA ILE A 224 2.39 22.13 -3.40
C ILE A 224 1.14 21.29 -3.70
N TRP A 225 0.65 20.51 -2.73
CA TRP A 225 -0.47 19.60 -2.90
C TRP A 225 -1.82 20.18 -2.47
N ARG A 226 -1.91 21.49 -2.18
CA ARG A 226 -3.11 22.12 -1.63
C ARG A 226 -4.40 21.81 -2.42
N GLN A 227 -4.30 21.63 -3.73
CA GLN A 227 -5.45 21.29 -4.60
C GLN A 227 -5.90 19.83 -4.49
N PHE A 228 -5.03 18.94 -4.04
CA PHE A 228 -5.28 17.50 -3.93
C PHE A 228 -5.69 17.06 -2.52
N ILE A 229 -5.41 17.88 -1.50
CA ILE A 229 -5.72 17.55 -0.10
C ILE A 229 -7.10 18.10 0.28
N PRO A 230 -8.06 17.27 0.71
CA PRO A 230 -9.32 17.76 1.25
C PRO A 230 -9.10 18.70 2.44
N GLN A 231 -9.78 19.84 2.42
CA GLN A 231 -9.68 20.86 3.47
C GLN A 231 -9.83 20.33 4.91
N PRO A 232 -10.75 19.39 5.23
CA PRO A 232 -10.89 18.84 6.58
C PRO A 232 -9.62 18.15 7.11
N GLN A 233 -8.72 17.73 6.21
CA GLN A 233 -7.50 16.97 6.54
C GLN A 233 -6.26 17.85 6.68
N PHE A 234 -6.41 19.18 6.61
CA PHE A 234 -5.29 20.12 6.62
C PHE A 234 -4.30 19.88 7.77
N HIS A 235 -4.77 19.84 9.01
CA HIS A 235 -3.89 19.74 10.18
C HIS A 235 -3.24 18.36 10.26
N ILE A 236 -4.01 17.32 9.93
CA ILE A 236 -3.52 15.94 9.83
C ILE A 236 -2.42 15.81 8.78
N PHE A 237 -2.62 16.37 7.59
CA PHE A 237 -1.60 16.40 6.55
C PHE A 237 -0.35 17.14 7.03
N ASN A 238 -0.51 18.29 7.70
CA ASN A 238 0.64 19.06 8.19
C ASN A 238 1.43 18.33 9.29
N LYS A 239 0.79 17.42 10.04
CA LYS A 239 1.43 16.54 11.05
C LYS A 239 2.18 15.36 10.42
N GLY A 240 1.68 14.77 9.33
CA GLY A 240 2.19 13.48 8.87
C GLY A 240 2.38 13.27 7.37
N ALA A 241 2.00 14.24 6.53
CA ALA A 241 1.96 14.15 5.08
C ALA A 241 1.21 12.89 4.56
N TYR A 242 0.14 12.52 5.27
CA TYR A 242 -0.79 11.46 4.88
C TYR A 242 -2.23 12.00 4.89
N PHE A 243 -3.06 11.45 4.02
CA PHE A 243 -4.46 11.85 3.82
C PHE A 243 -5.20 10.76 3.06
N PHE A 244 -6.52 10.89 2.92
CA PHE A 244 -7.27 10.11 1.94
C PHE A 244 -8.15 11.01 1.07
N GLN A 245 -8.54 10.48 -0.07
CA GLN A 245 -9.47 11.12 -0.98
C GLN A 245 -10.60 10.15 -1.31
N GLU A 246 -11.85 10.62 -1.24
CA GLU A 246 -12.97 9.87 -1.80
C GLU A 246 -12.91 9.98 -3.32
N VAL A 247 -12.71 8.84 -3.99
CA VAL A 247 -12.71 8.76 -5.46
C VAL A 247 -14.10 8.43 -6.00
N ILE A 248 -14.92 7.76 -5.19
CA ILE A 248 -16.36 7.63 -5.35
C ILE A 248 -17.00 8.05 -4.02
N PRO A 249 -17.73 9.18 -3.97
CA PRO A 249 -18.22 9.75 -2.72
C PRO A 249 -18.98 8.77 -1.83
N GLY A 250 -18.54 8.66 -0.57
CA GLY A 250 -19.13 7.77 0.44
C GLY A 250 -18.99 6.27 0.18
N GLN A 251 -18.24 5.85 -0.84
CA GLN A 251 -18.15 4.42 -1.22
C GLN A 251 -16.72 3.92 -1.39
N LEU A 252 -15.88 4.65 -2.14
CA LEU A 252 -14.49 4.24 -2.44
C LEU A 252 -13.53 5.38 -2.15
N ALA A 253 -12.51 5.08 -1.37
CA ALA A 253 -11.43 6.01 -1.04
C ALA A 253 -10.06 5.47 -1.48
N VAL A 254 -9.12 6.39 -1.67
CA VAL A 254 -7.69 6.09 -1.81
C VAL A 254 -6.97 6.79 -0.66
N LEU A 255 -6.25 6.03 0.15
CA LEU A 255 -5.59 6.50 1.37
C LEU A 255 -4.08 6.52 1.14
N SER A 256 -3.53 7.73 1.02
CA SER A 256 -2.11 8.00 0.81
C SER A 256 -1.39 8.04 2.15
N ILE A 257 -0.60 6.99 2.42
CA ILE A 257 0.23 6.87 3.61
C ILE A 257 1.64 7.37 3.34
N ASN A 258 2.22 8.05 4.32
CA ASN A 258 3.63 8.41 4.28
C ASN A 258 4.50 7.22 4.67
N THR A 259 4.96 6.47 3.67
CA THR A 259 5.75 5.25 3.87
C THR A 259 7.14 5.51 4.44
N LEU A 260 7.64 6.76 4.39
CA LEU A 260 8.94 7.11 4.99
C LEU A 260 8.93 6.96 6.51
N TYR A 261 7.76 6.94 7.16
CA TYR A 261 7.64 6.66 8.59
C TYR A 261 7.71 5.17 8.94
N LEU A 262 7.70 4.30 7.94
CA LEU A 262 7.84 2.84 8.06
C LEU A 262 9.15 2.34 7.44
N PHE A 263 9.84 3.21 6.69
CA PHE A 263 11.00 2.89 5.87
C PHE A 263 12.28 2.78 6.71
N LYS A 264 12.98 1.65 6.61
CA LYS A 264 14.19 1.38 7.39
C LYS A 264 15.36 2.33 7.08
N SER A 265 15.39 2.90 5.87
CA SER A 265 16.43 3.85 5.47
C SER A 265 16.15 5.28 5.91
N ASN A 266 14.98 5.56 6.50
CA ASN A 266 14.76 6.83 7.18
C ASN A 266 15.42 6.77 8.57
N PRO A 267 16.47 7.57 8.85
CA PRO A 267 17.21 7.50 10.11
C PRO A 267 16.39 7.89 11.36
N LEU A 268 15.17 8.41 11.17
CA LEU A 268 14.24 8.72 12.26
C LEU A 268 13.32 7.53 12.62
N VAL A 269 13.33 6.47 11.81
CA VAL A 269 12.57 5.24 12.05
C VAL A 269 13.46 4.27 12.81
N ASP A 270 13.34 4.29 14.13
CA ASP A 270 13.91 3.26 15.00
C ASP A 270 12.98 2.04 15.08
N SER A 271 11.67 2.25 15.31
CA SER A 271 10.67 1.17 15.37
C SER A 271 9.27 1.75 15.11
N CYS A 272 8.25 0.90 15.13
CA CYS A 272 6.84 1.29 15.13
C CYS A 272 6.15 1.04 16.48
N ASP A 273 6.90 0.71 17.54
CA ASP A 273 6.36 0.28 18.83
C ASP A 273 6.45 1.33 19.94
N ARG A 274 7.27 2.37 19.79
CA ARG A 274 7.43 3.44 20.80
C ARG A 274 6.63 4.66 20.41
N LYS A 275 6.02 5.37 21.37
CA LYS A 275 5.05 6.44 21.06
C LYS A 275 5.68 7.63 20.32
N LYS A 276 6.96 7.86 20.57
CA LYS A 276 7.77 8.89 19.91
C LYS A 276 8.14 8.57 18.47
N ASP A 277 8.04 7.30 18.05
CA ASP A 277 8.43 6.92 16.71
C ASP A 277 7.35 7.34 15.70
N PRO A 278 7.74 7.85 14.51
CA PRO A 278 6.77 8.32 13.53
C PRO A 278 5.84 7.18 13.06
N GLY A 279 6.37 5.96 12.99
CA GLY A 279 5.64 4.74 12.69
C GLY A 279 4.49 4.43 13.66
N TYR A 280 4.68 4.69 14.96
CA TYR A 280 3.61 4.54 15.96
C TYR A 280 2.44 5.49 15.66
N LYS A 281 2.77 6.74 15.35
CA LYS A 281 1.77 7.81 15.16
C LYS A 281 0.96 7.63 13.88
N ILE A 282 1.59 7.19 12.79
CA ILE A 282 0.84 6.86 11.57
C ILE A 282 -0.11 5.67 11.80
N PHE A 283 0.29 4.64 12.56
CA PHE A 283 -0.64 3.53 12.88
C PHE A 283 -1.81 3.96 13.77
N LYS A 284 -1.62 4.93 14.67
CA LYS A 284 -2.75 5.52 15.42
C LYS A 284 -3.75 6.19 14.49
N TRP A 285 -3.27 7.07 13.61
CA TRP A 285 -4.12 7.75 12.64
C TRP A 285 -4.82 6.75 11.70
N LEU A 286 -4.06 5.82 11.13
CA LEU A 286 -4.57 4.77 10.25
C LEU A 286 -5.69 3.99 10.94
N GLY A 287 -5.51 3.64 12.21
CA GLY A 287 -6.51 2.92 12.97
C GLY A 287 -7.82 3.68 13.18
N TYR A 288 -7.76 4.99 13.45
CA TYR A 288 -8.97 5.80 13.55
C TYR A 288 -9.67 5.97 12.20
N VAL A 289 -8.91 6.21 11.13
CA VAL A 289 -9.45 6.37 9.78
C VAL A 289 -10.08 5.08 9.26
N LEU A 290 -9.39 3.94 9.36
CA LEU A 290 -9.94 2.65 8.92
C LEU A 290 -11.19 2.25 9.73
N LYS A 291 -11.22 2.52 11.03
CA LYS A 291 -12.40 2.27 11.87
C LYS A 291 -13.61 3.07 11.36
N GLU A 292 -13.40 4.32 10.98
CA GLU A 292 -14.45 5.18 10.44
C GLU A 292 -14.88 4.76 9.04
N LEU A 293 -13.94 4.43 8.15
CA LEU A 293 -14.25 3.91 6.80
C LEU A 293 -15.09 2.63 6.89
N ARG A 294 -14.72 1.69 7.77
CA ARG A 294 -15.52 0.49 8.05
C ARG A 294 -16.92 0.84 8.57
N ARG A 295 -17.01 1.79 9.51
CA ARG A 295 -18.31 2.22 10.06
C ARG A 295 -19.23 2.78 8.97
N ARG A 296 -18.64 3.41 7.94
CA ARG A 296 -19.31 3.96 6.77
C ARG A 296 -19.52 2.96 5.62
N ASP A 297 -19.09 1.71 5.79
CA ASP A 297 -19.05 0.68 4.74
C ASP A 297 -18.26 1.07 3.48
N MET A 298 -17.30 2.00 3.62
CA MET A 298 -16.43 2.45 2.54
C MET A 298 -15.31 1.45 2.30
N LYS A 299 -14.96 1.25 1.02
CA LYS A 299 -13.81 0.45 0.60
C LYS A 299 -12.63 1.36 0.32
N VAL A 300 -11.40 0.83 0.44
CA VAL A 300 -10.20 1.65 0.39
C VAL A 300 -9.01 0.96 -0.26
N TRP A 301 -8.32 1.69 -1.12
CA TRP A 301 -6.95 1.37 -1.55
C TRP A 301 -5.93 2.06 -0.65
N LEU A 302 -4.88 1.35 -0.28
CA LEU A 302 -3.71 1.96 0.37
C LEU A 302 -2.68 2.31 -0.71
N THR A 303 -2.17 3.54 -0.68
CA THR A 303 -1.12 4.00 -1.61
C THR A 303 0.03 4.63 -0.84
N GLY A 304 1.24 4.44 -1.34
CA GLY A 304 2.47 4.98 -0.78
C GLY A 304 3.63 4.79 -1.74
N HIS A 305 4.80 5.36 -1.46
CA HIS A 305 5.93 5.19 -2.36
C HIS A 305 6.66 3.85 -2.11
N VAL A 306 7.18 3.67 -0.90
CA VAL A 306 8.01 2.51 -0.53
C VAL A 306 7.12 1.30 -0.20
N PRO A 307 7.27 0.16 -0.87
CA PRO A 307 6.40 -1.00 -0.64
C PRO A 307 6.71 -1.73 0.68
N PRO A 308 5.69 -2.31 1.34
CA PRO A 308 5.82 -3.01 2.62
C PRO A 308 6.44 -4.39 2.42
N THR A 309 7.76 -4.44 2.30
CA THR A 309 8.54 -5.68 2.17
C THR A 309 9.61 -5.77 3.24
N PRO A 310 10.14 -6.97 3.55
CA PRO A 310 11.26 -7.14 4.46
C PRO A 310 12.51 -6.35 4.07
N LYS A 311 12.73 -6.14 2.76
CA LYS A 311 13.83 -5.33 2.26
C LYS A 311 13.68 -3.85 2.61
N ASN A 312 12.46 -3.35 2.77
CA ASN A 312 12.20 -1.91 2.86
C ASN A 312 11.78 -1.46 4.25
N TYR A 313 10.86 -2.18 4.90
CA TYR A 313 10.27 -1.71 6.15
C TYR A 313 11.05 -2.26 7.35
N ASP A 314 11.10 -1.48 8.43
CA ASP A 314 11.49 -2.02 9.73
C ASP A 314 10.55 -3.19 10.11
N ILE A 315 11.07 -4.24 10.75
CA ILE A 315 10.30 -5.46 11.07
C ILE A 315 9.09 -5.18 11.98
N SER A 316 9.21 -4.26 12.93
CA SER A 316 8.08 -3.86 13.78
C SER A 316 7.00 -3.15 12.98
N CYS A 317 7.41 -2.36 11.99
CA CYS A 317 6.53 -1.64 11.08
C CYS A 317 5.84 -2.57 10.08
N LEU A 318 6.58 -3.48 9.44
CA LEU A 318 6.02 -4.45 8.50
C LEU A 318 5.01 -5.35 9.19
N ARG A 319 5.37 -5.90 10.36
CA ARG A 319 4.48 -6.73 11.17
C ARG A 319 3.16 -6.03 11.50
N LYS A 320 3.23 -4.79 12.01
CA LYS A 320 2.03 -3.97 12.29
C LYS A 320 1.23 -3.68 11.03
N TYR A 321 1.89 -3.33 9.92
CA TYR A 321 1.23 -3.10 8.65
C TYR A 321 0.41 -4.32 8.21
N ILE A 322 1.03 -5.50 8.21
CA ILE A 322 0.36 -6.76 7.84
C ILE A 322 -0.82 -7.04 8.76
N MET A 323 -0.68 -6.84 10.08
CA MET A 323 -1.78 -7.01 11.03
C MET A 323 -2.96 -6.06 10.73
N TRP A 324 -2.70 -4.77 10.43
CA TRP A 324 -3.76 -3.81 10.09
C TRP A 324 -4.46 -4.17 8.78
N VAL A 325 -3.72 -4.55 7.75
CA VAL A 325 -4.32 -4.99 6.48
C VAL A 325 -5.15 -6.26 6.69
N HIS A 326 -4.65 -7.21 7.48
CA HIS A 326 -5.40 -8.42 7.81
C HIS A 326 -6.69 -8.09 8.56
N GLU A 327 -6.65 -7.29 9.62
CA GLU A 327 -7.84 -7.02 10.41
C GLU A 327 -8.86 -6.11 9.74
N TYR A 328 -8.49 -5.44 8.63
CA TYR A 328 -9.38 -4.60 7.80
C TYR A 328 -9.60 -5.15 6.38
N ARG A 329 -9.45 -6.46 6.22
CA ARG A 329 -9.70 -7.21 4.98
C ARG A 329 -11.15 -7.19 4.47
N ASP A 330 -12.09 -6.65 5.24
CA ASP A 330 -13.47 -6.35 4.85
C ASP A 330 -13.56 -5.07 3.99
N ILE A 331 -12.63 -4.12 4.13
CA ILE A 331 -12.65 -2.84 3.42
C ILE A 331 -11.40 -2.54 2.59
N ILE A 332 -10.24 -3.06 2.95
CA ILE A 332 -8.99 -2.82 2.21
C ILE A 332 -8.96 -3.70 0.96
N ILE A 333 -8.79 -3.07 -0.20
CA ILE A 333 -8.76 -3.73 -1.50
C ILE A 333 -7.34 -4.23 -1.84
N GLY A 334 -6.32 -3.48 -1.44
CA GLY A 334 -4.92 -3.81 -1.68
C GLY A 334 -4.01 -2.60 -1.47
N GLY A 335 -2.72 -2.78 -1.77
CA GLY A 335 -1.71 -1.74 -1.73
C GLY A 335 -1.12 -1.41 -3.11
N LEU A 336 -0.84 -0.13 -3.36
CA LEU A 336 -0.26 0.40 -4.60
C LEU A 336 1.03 1.17 -4.27
N TYR A 337 2.16 0.74 -4.85
CA TYR A 337 3.50 1.26 -4.53
C TYR A 337 4.42 1.36 -5.76
N GLY A 338 5.52 2.09 -5.61
CA GLY A 338 6.60 2.26 -6.61
C GLY A 338 7.97 1.91 -6.03
N HIS A 339 8.94 2.82 -6.13
CA HIS A 339 10.29 2.80 -5.51
C HIS A 339 11.26 1.76 -6.05
N MET A 340 10.81 0.52 -6.26
CA MET A 340 11.70 -0.58 -6.62
C MET A 340 12.11 -0.56 -8.10
N ASN A 341 11.46 0.28 -8.91
CA ASN A 341 11.66 0.38 -10.36
C ASN A 341 11.61 -1.00 -11.04
N ILE A 342 10.69 -1.88 -10.61
CA ILE A 342 10.40 -3.21 -11.14
C ILE A 342 8.90 -3.48 -11.04
N ASP A 343 8.36 -4.29 -11.95
CA ASP A 343 6.98 -4.74 -11.89
C ASP A 343 6.86 -6.07 -11.15
N HIS A 344 6.28 -6.06 -9.94
CA HIS A 344 5.97 -7.30 -9.23
C HIS A 344 4.87 -7.11 -8.17
N PHE A 345 4.50 -8.19 -7.48
CA PHE A 345 3.58 -8.15 -6.34
C PHE A 345 4.17 -8.89 -5.13
N ALA A 346 3.71 -8.56 -3.93
CA ALA A 346 4.15 -9.21 -2.69
C ALA A 346 2.97 -9.78 -1.88
N PRO A 347 2.95 -11.09 -1.61
CA PRO A 347 2.01 -11.68 -0.66
C PRO A 347 2.46 -11.40 0.78
N LEU A 348 1.54 -10.93 1.61
CA LEU A 348 1.76 -10.59 3.01
C LEU A 348 1.05 -11.61 3.90
N ASP A 349 1.82 -12.43 4.62
CA ASP A 349 1.26 -13.50 5.47
C ASP A 349 0.94 -12.99 6.88
N ALA A 350 -0.35 -12.89 7.20
CA ALA A 350 -0.82 -12.44 8.50
C ALA A 350 -0.36 -13.38 9.63
N LYS A 351 -0.36 -14.69 9.41
CA LYS A 351 0.05 -15.64 10.45
C LYS A 351 1.52 -15.41 10.82
N MET A 352 2.39 -15.23 9.83
CA MET A 352 3.81 -14.95 10.06
C MET A 352 4.02 -13.63 10.84
N ALA A 353 3.25 -12.59 10.54
CA ALA A 353 3.29 -11.34 11.30
C ALA A 353 2.82 -11.53 12.75
N TYR A 354 1.73 -12.26 12.97
CA TYR A 354 1.22 -12.54 14.30
C TYR A 354 2.14 -13.45 15.12
N ASP A 355 2.75 -14.47 14.52
CA ASP A 355 3.73 -15.34 15.19
C ASP A 355 4.95 -14.52 15.65
N SER A 356 5.47 -13.63 14.80
CA SER A 356 6.54 -12.68 15.15
C SER A 356 6.10 -11.72 16.27
N PHE A 357 4.85 -11.25 16.23
CA PHE A 357 4.26 -10.41 17.29
C PHE A 357 4.20 -11.13 18.64
N GLU A 358 3.67 -12.34 18.65
CA GLU A 358 3.55 -13.17 19.84
C GLU A 358 4.91 -13.57 20.41
N SER A 359 5.88 -13.85 19.53
CA SER A 359 7.27 -14.15 19.93
C SER A 359 7.90 -12.97 20.69
N LYS A 360 7.84 -11.76 20.13
CA LYS A 360 8.41 -10.55 20.75
C LYS A 360 7.74 -10.20 22.08
N TYR A 361 6.41 -10.29 22.15
CA TYR A 361 5.63 -9.82 23.31
C TYR A 361 5.16 -10.93 24.26
N LYS A 362 5.72 -12.13 24.13
CA LYS A 362 5.33 -13.34 24.86
C LYS A 362 5.09 -13.11 26.36
N GLU A 363 5.97 -12.37 27.03
CA GLU A 363 5.84 -12.09 28.47
C GLU A 363 4.66 -11.18 28.81
N LEU A 364 4.40 -10.15 28.00
CA LEU A 364 3.25 -9.26 28.18
C LEU A 364 1.94 -9.95 27.82
N LEU A 365 1.98 -10.89 26.88
CA LEU A 365 0.81 -11.62 26.39
C LEU A 365 0.35 -12.75 27.31
N LYS A 366 1.19 -13.26 28.22
CA LYS A 366 0.81 -14.30 29.22
C LYS A 366 -0.43 -13.93 30.06
N GLN A 367 -0.73 -12.63 30.19
CA GLN A 367 -1.88 -12.12 30.95
C GLN A 367 -3.06 -11.71 30.06
N SER A 368 -3.01 -11.93 28.74
CA SER A 368 -4.07 -11.55 27.80
C SER A 368 -4.48 -12.74 26.94
N GLU A 369 -5.78 -12.86 26.64
CA GLU A 369 -6.31 -13.79 25.63
C GLU A 369 -5.97 -13.30 24.21
N PHE A 370 -4.68 -13.19 23.90
CA PHE A 370 -4.17 -12.87 22.56
C PHE A 370 -3.87 -14.17 21.82
N ALA A 371 -4.89 -14.98 21.57
CA ALA A 371 -4.76 -16.17 20.73
C ALA A 371 -5.30 -15.83 19.35
N THR A 372 -4.44 -15.68 18.34
CA THR A 372 -4.82 -15.12 17.02
C THR A 372 -5.07 -16.21 15.99
N PHE A 373 -4.06 -17.03 15.71
CA PHE A 373 -4.11 -18.18 14.81
C PHE A 373 -3.99 -19.50 15.60
N GLU A 374 -4.56 -20.59 15.06
CA GLU A 374 -4.25 -21.92 15.57
C GLU A 374 -2.77 -22.24 15.29
N LYS A 375 -2.14 -23.02 16.18
CA LYS A 375 -0.76 -23.45 15.98
C LYS A 375 -0.71 -24.43 14.81
N ASP A 376 -0.06 -24.04 13.73
CA ASP A 376 0.29 -24.95 12.63
C ASP A 376 1.37 -25.92 13.14
N GLU A 377 1.19 -27.23 12.94
CA GLU A 377 2.19 -28.27 13.25
C GLU A 377 3.31 -28.37 12.18
N ASP A 378 3.36 -27.42 11.24
CA ASP A 378 4.36 -27.40 10.16
C ASP A 378 5.72 -26.88 10.65
N GLU A 379 6.66 -27.79 10.92
CA GLU A 379 8.06 -27.46 11.28
C GLU A 379 8.83 -26.68 10.20
N ASP A 380 8.38 -26.70 8.93
CA ASP A 380 9.11 -26.16 7.78
C ASP A 380 8.71 -24.72 7.36
N SER A 381 7.87 -24.01 8.13
CA SER A 381 7.45 -22.64 7.77
C SER A 381 8.51 -21.59 8.09
N LEU A 382 8.77 -20.67 7.15
CA LEU A 382 9.67 -19.54 7.40
C LEU A 382 9.03 -18.56 8.39
N SER A 383 9.79 -18.15 9.41
CA SER A 383 9.40 -17.06 10.30
C SER A 383 9.68 -15.71 9.64
N LEU A 384 9.05 -14.64 10.14
CA LEU A 384 9.28 -13.29 9.62
C LEU A 384 10.76 -12.90 9.73
N GLU A 385 11.38 -13.20 10.86
CA GLU A 385 12.80 -12.94 11.13
C GLU A 385 13.68 -13.69 10.13
N LYS A 386 13.35 -14.94 9.79
CA LYS A 386 14.11 -15.70 8.79
C LYS A 386 13.98 -15.12 7.38
N VAL A 387 12.83 -14.54 7.05
CA VAL A 387 12.67 -13.81 5.78
C VAL A 387 13.56 -12.57 5.78
N TYR A 388 13.62 -11.80 6.86
CA TYR A 388 14.51 -10.64 6.99
C TYR A 388 16.00 -11.00 6.81
N GLU A 389 16.44 -12.11 7.41
CA GLU A 389 17.81 -12.63 7.23
C GLU A 389 18.14 -12.90 5.76
N ASN A 390 17.20 -13.44 4.98
CA ASN A 390 17.44 -13.74 3.56
C ASN A 390 17.54 -12.48 2.68
N PHE A 391 16.98 -11.35 3.12
CA PHE A 391 17.07 -10.06 2.43
C PHE A 391 18.19 -9.16 2.96
N ASP A 392 19.08 -9.71 3.79
CA ASP A 392 20.16 -8.99 4.48
C ASP A 392 19.63 -7.70 5.13
N SER A 393 18.52 -7.86 5.87
CA SER A 393 17.80 -6.76 6.49
C SER A 393 17.90 -6.87 8.00
N SER A 394 18.48 -5.85 8.62
CA SER A 394 18.71 -5.81 10.05
C SER A 394 17.42 -5.77 10.86
N ILE A 395 17.41 -6.50 11.98
CA ILE A 395 16.37 -6.47 13.02
C ILE A 395 16.88 -5.83 14.33
N HIS A 396 18.01 -5.09 14.28
CA HIS A 396 18.68 -4.59 15.49
C HIS A 396 17.77 -3.72 16.37
N HIS A 397 16.91 -2.90 15.76
CA HIS A 397 16.02 -2.02 16.49
C HIS A 397 14.79 -2.73 17.08
N ASP A 398 14.54 -3.99 16.72
CA ASP A 398 13.40 -4.79 17.21
C ASP A 398 13.73 -5.58 18.48
N SER A 399 15.02 -5.71 18.84
CA SER A 399 15.50 -6.43 20.01
C SER A 399 15.39 -5.61 21.31
N LEU A 400 14.90 -6.23 22.40
CA LEU A 400 14.71 -5.55 23.70
C LEU A 400 16.03 -5.22 24.44
N ASP A 401 17.17 -5.81 24.05
CA ASP A 401 18.43 -5.81 24.82
C ASP A 401 19.69 -5.42 23.99
N VAL A 402 19.62 -4.42 23.10
CA VAL A 402 20.82 -3.99 22.35
C VAL A 402 21.17 -2.51 22.57
N PRO A 403 22.41 -2.18 23.00
CA PRO A 403 22.90 -0.81 23.04
C PRO A 403 22.94 -0.20 21.64
N ARG A 404 22.46 1.04 21.51
CA ARG A 404 22.54 1.85 20.29
C ARG A 404 23.99 1.97 19.81
N GLY A 405 24.32 1.32 18.70
CA GLY A 405 25.58 1.54 18.03
C GLY A 405 25.98 0.41 17.11
N HIS A 406 25.29 0.25 15.99
CA HIS A 406 25.85 -0.25 14.72
C HIS A 406 24.87 0.15 13.62
N PHE A 407 25.30 1.05 12.74
CA PHE A 407 24.58 1.41 11.52
C PHE A 407 24.94 0.38 10.46
N ASP A 408 23.95 -0.34 9.95
CA ASP A 408 24.13 -1.27 8.85
C ASP A 408 23.38 -0.74 7.62
N PHE A 409 24.16 -0.28 6.63
CA PHE A 409 23.67 0.17 5.34
C PHE A 409 23.68 -1.03 4.41
N SER A 410 22.56 -1.75 4.27
CA SER A 410 22.47 -2.90 3.36
C SER A 410 22.82 -2.43 1.93
N SER A 411 23.98 -2.83 1.42
CA SER A 411 24.66 -2.25 0.25
C SER A 411 24.24 -2.82 -1.10
N ASP A 412 23.28 -3.75 -1.16
CA ASP A 412 23.29 -4.70 -2.28
C ASP A 412 22.15 -4.57 -3.29
N ILE A 413 21.43 -3.44 -3.30
CA ILE A 413 20.59 -3.01 -4.43
C ILE A 413 20.72 -1.50 -4.57
N HIS A 414 21.24 -1.01 -5.70
CA HIS A 414 21.20 0.42 -6.01
C HIS A 414 19.75 0.82 -6.30
N ILE A 415 19.07 1.34 -5.27
CA ILE A 415 17.78 2.05 -5.39
C ILE A 415 18.04 3.55 -5.68
N GLU A 416 19.31 3.92 -5.82
CA GLU A 416 19.79 5.24 -6.21
C GLU A 416 20.20 5.21 -7.70
N ALA A 417 20.12 6.33 -8.42
CA ALA A 417 20.46 6.37 -9.84
C ALA A 417 21.84 5.77 -10.15
N GLY A 418 21.85 4.93 -11.17
CA GLY A 418 23.01 4.17 -11.64
C GLY A 418 22.56 2.94 -12.41
N VAL A 419 23.51 2.24 -13.03
CA VAL A 419 23.24 0.99 -13.75
C VAL A 419 22.60 -0.01 -12.78
N PRO A 420 21.40 -0.54 -13.05
CA PRO A 420 20.76 -1.51 -12.15
C PRO A 420 21.64 -2.75 -12.01
N LYS A 421 21.78 -3.24 -10.78
CA LYS A 421 22.56 -4.44 -10.43
C LYS A 421 21.82 -5.30 -9.42
N GLY A 422 22.02 -6.62 -9.47
CA GLY A 422 21.48 -7.56 -8.49
C GLY A 422 19.95 -7.74 -8.50
N LYS A 423 19.21 -7.04 -9.37
CA LYS A 423 17.74 -7.14 -9.42
C LYS A 423 17.22 -8.53 -9.82
N VAL A 424 17.96 -9.29 -10.63
CA VAL A 424 17.61 -10.70 -10.93
C VAL A 424 17.74 -11.56 -9.68
N ASP A 425 18.83 -11.39 -8.92
CA ASP A 425 19.07 -12.15 -7.69
C ASP A 425 18.06 -11.79 -6.61
N TYR A 426 17.70 -10.51 -6.50
CA TYR A 426 16.59 -10.08 -5.66
C TYR A 426 15.31 -10.83 -6.00
N MET A 427 14.95 -10.91 -7.29
CA MET A 427 13.74 -11.63 -7.71
C MET A 427 13.83 -13.13 -7.49
N ASN A 428 15.02 -13.74 -7.63
CA ASN A 428 15.24 -15.14 -7.28
C ASN A 428 15.07 -15.36 -5.77
N THR A 429 15.73 -14.58 -4.92
CA THR A 429 15.55 -14.63 -3.46
C THR A 429 14.08 -14.42 -3.08
N PHE A 430 13.39 -13.48 -3.73
CA PHE A 430 11.97 -13.24 -3.54
C PHE A 430 11.12 -14.45 -3.94
N ARG A 431 11.40 -15.07 -5.09
CA ARG A 431 10.73 -16.29 -5.54
C ARG A 431 10.89 -17.43 -4.54
N GLU A 432 12.09 -17.59 -3.98
CA GLU A 432 12.38 -18.66 -3.02
C GLU A 432 11.74 -18.45 -1.66
N THR A 433 11.69 -17.21 -1.18
CA THR A 433 11.28 -16.87 0.19
C THR A 433 9.82 -16.48 0.32
N MET A 434 9.27 -15.81 -0.70
CA MET A 434 7.90 -15.27 -0.68
C MET A 434 6.96 -16.12 -1.52
N TYR A 435 7.32 -16.49 -2.75
CA TYR A 435 6.43 -17.23 -3.66
C TYR A 435 6.40 -18.73 -3.39
N ALA A 436 7.56 -19.38 -3.21
CA ALA A 436 7.63 -20.82 -2.95
C ALA A 436 7.09 -21.22 -1.57
N ASP A 437 7.08 -20.28 -0.61
CA ASP A 437 6.53 -20.48 0.73
C ASP A 437 5.04 -20.12 0.88
N ILE A 438 4.38 -19.63 -0.18
CA ILE A 438 2.92 -19.44 -0.17
C ILE A 438 2.25 -20.77 0.20
N LYS A 439 1.40 -20.74 1.23
CA LYS A 439 0.74 -21.95 1.71
C LYS A 439 -0.28 -22.45 0.68
N LYS A 440 -0.57 -23.75 0.76
CA LYS A 440 -1.63 -24.37 -0.05
C LYS A 440 -2.99 -23.89 0.44
N GLU A 441 -4.00 -23.92 -0.43
CA GLU A 441 -5.36 -23.43 -0.18
C GLU A 441 -5.93 -23.81 1.20
N LYS A 442 -5.73 -25.06 1.63
CA LYS A 442 -6.20 -25.56 2.94
C LYS A 442 -5.69 -24.75 4.15
N LYS A 443 -4.57 -24.06 4.02
CA LYS A 443 -3.88 -23.27 5.08
C LYS A 443 -3.97 -21.76 4.86
N CYS A 444 -4.57 -21.31 3.76
CA CYS A 444 -4.75 -19.88 3.46
C CYS A 444 -6.07 -19.33 4.01
N GLY A 445 -6.99 -20.19 4.44
CA GLY A 445 -8.38 -19.80 4.70
C GLY A 445 -9.26 -20.03 3.48
N LYS A 446 -10.60 -19.90 3.64
CA LYS A 446 -11.57 -20.28 2.59
C LYS A 446 -11.43 -19.44 1.32
N LEU A 447 -11.11 -18.16 1.47
CA LEU A 447 -10.90 -17.20 0.37
C LEU A 447 -9.48 -16.63 0.41
N SER A 448 -8.54 -17.38 1.00
CA SER A 448 -7.16 -16.97 1.21
C SER A 448 -6.98 -15.77 2.15
N GLU A 449 -7.88 -15.60 3.12
CA GLU A 449 -7.90 -14.48 4.09
C GLU A 449 -6.71 -14.41 5.06
N ARG A 450 -5.84 -15.42 5.08
CA ARG A 450 -4.52 -15.39 5.74
C ARG A 450 -3.58 -14.35 5.10
N TYR A 451 -3.74 -14.09 3.81
CA TYR A 451 -2.84 -13.23 3.05
C TYR A 451 -3.50 -11.92 2.67
N ALA A 452 -2.67 -10.90 2.46
CA ALA A 452 -3.00 -9.73 1.64
C ALA A 452 -1.99 -9.61 0.50
N VAL A 453 -2.28 -8.80 -0.51
CA VAL A 453 -1.40 -8.58 -1.66
C VAL A 453 -1.16 -7.08 -1.85
N VAL A 454 0.10 -6.73 -2.08
CA VAL A 454 0.51 -5.37 -2.45
C VAL A 454 1.20 -5.41 -3.80
N HIS A 455 1.09 -4.32 -4.55
CA HIS A 455 1.55 -4.24 -5.93
C HIS A 455 2.62 -3.17 -6.04
N VAL A 456 3.69 -3.49 -6.76
CA VAL A 456 4.76 -2.56 -7.10
C VAL A 456 4.73 -2.36 -8.60
N THR A 457 4.58 -1.12 -9.01
CA THR A 457 4.41 -0.75 -10.41
C THR A 457 5.71 -0.32 -11.04
N ALA A 458 5.83 -0.57 -12.33
CA ALA A 458 6.90 -0.06 -13.18
C ALA A 458 7.02 1.46 -13.11
N SER A 459 8.23 1.97 -13.30
CA SER A 459 8.53 3.40 -13.21
C SER A 459 8.68 4.06 -14.57
N VAL A 460 8.57 5.39 -14.60
CA VAL A 460 8.86 6.18 -15.81
C VAL A 460 10.35 6.42 -15.98
N VAL A 461 11.11 6.50 -14.88
CA VAL A 461 12.58 6.62 -14.93
C VAL A 461 13.19 5.47 -15.73
N PRO A 462 14.16 5.74 -16.64
CA PRO A 462 14.72 4.73 -17.53
C PRO A 462 15.71 3.78 -16.83
N THR A 463 15.39 3.32 -15.61
CA THR A 463 16.07 2.16 -15.01
C THR A 463 15.89 0.93 -15.91
N PHE A 464 14.65 0.75 -16.40
CA PHE A 464 14.27 -0.15 -17.50
C PHE A 464 13.57 0.68 -18.58
N ASN A 465 12.76 0.06 -19.44
CA ASN A 465 11.87 0.89 -20.25
C ASN A 465 10.84 1.58 -19.35
N PRO A 466 10.44 2.83 -19.65
CA PRO A 466 9.39 3.53 -18.92
C PRO A 466 8.08 2.74 -18.98
N GLY A 467 7.43 2.54 -17.84
CA GLY A 467 6.18 1.81 -17.73
C GLY A 467 5.11 2.56 -16.95
N LEU A 468 3.84 2.25 -17.24
CA LEU A 468 2.67 2.74 -16.51
C LEU A 468 1.52 1.73 -16.61
N ARG A 469 0.56 1.78 -15.68
CA ARG A 469 -0.50 0.77 -15.60
C ARG A 469 -1.89 1.36 -15.44
N VAL A 470 -2.86 0.79 -16.13
CA VAL A 470 -4.29 1.07 -15.93
C VAL A 470 -4.98 -0.13 -15.31
N TRP A 471 -5.56 0.07 -14.14
CA TRP A 471 -6.37 -0.92 -13.43
C TRP A 471 -7.82 -0.85 -13.87
N GLU A 472 -8.47 -2.01 -14.00
CA GLU A 472 -9.91 -2.12 -14.21
C GLU A 472 -10.54 -2.78 -12.98
N TYR A 473 -11.63 -2.20 -12.47
CA TYR A 473 -12.34 -2.68 -11.28
C TYR A 473 -13.84 -2.77 -11.50
N ASN A 474 -14.46 -3.64 -10.72
CA ASN A 474 -15.87 -3.93 -10.85
C ASN A 474 -16.72 -2.74 -10.39
N ILE A 475 -17.58 -2.24 -11.27
CA ILE A 475 -18.58 -1.21 -10.99
C ILE A 475 -20.01 -1.73 -11.14
N THR A 476 -20.17 -3.05 -11.27
CA THR A 476 -21.48 -3.71 -11.25
C THR A 476 -22.10 -3.47 -9.88
N ASP A 477 -23.41 -3.24 -9.84
CA ASP A 477 -24.19 -2.96 -8.61
C ASP A 477 -23.88 -1.61 -7.94
N LEU A 478 -23.11 -0.72 -8.58
CA LEU A 478 -22.88 0.64 -8.08
C LEU A 478 -24.20 1.40 -7.83
N HIS A 479 -25.25 1.07 -8.58
CA HIS A 479 -26.58 1.68 -8.46
C HIS A 479 -27.41 1.16 -7.27
N GLU A 480 -27.01 0.05 -6.65
CA GLU A 480 -27.73 -0.57 -5.54
C GLU A 480 -27.22 -0.09 -4.17
N THR A 481 -26.13 0.69 -4.15
CA THR A 481 -25.49 1.14 -2.91
C THR A 481 -26.30 2.25 -2.24
N LYS A 482 -26.71 2.00 -0.99
CA LYS A 482 -27.36 3.00 -0.14
C LYS A 482 -26.30 3.78 0.63
N ASN A 483 -26.26 5.10 0.45
CA ASN A 483 -25.43 5.96 1.28
C ASN A 483 -26.21 6.41 2.52
N LEU A 484 -25.68 6.05 3.68
CA LEU A 484 -26.15 6.55 4.97
C LEU A 484 -25.39 7.83 5.31
N ASP A 485 -26.09 8.84 5.82
CA ASP A 485 -25.44 10.02 6.37
C ASP A 485 -24.78 9.66 7.71
N TYR A 486 -23.45 9.66 7.69
CA TYR A 486 -22.58 9.37 8.83
C TYR A 486 -21.97 10.63 9.47
N GLY A 487 -22.36 11.81 9.01
CA GLY A 487 -21.82 13.11 9.42
C GLY A 487 -20.63 13.57 8.57
N ALA A 488 -20.40 14.89 8.59
CA ALA A 488 -19.34 15.54 7.83
C ALA A 488 -17.94 15.14 8.30
N TRP A 489 -17.00 15.05 7.34
CA TRP A 489 -15.59 14.77 7.63
C TRP A 489 -14.93 15.82 8.52
N ASP A 490 -15.38 17.08 8.48
CA ASP A 490 -14.89 18.15 9.36
C ASP A 490 -15.02 17.80 10.84
N LEU A 491 -16.16 17.22 11.25
CA LEU A 491 -16.39 16.83 12.64
C LEU A 491 -15.53 15.64 13.04
N PHE A 492 -15.34 14.70 12.13
CA PHE A 492 -14.50 13.53 12.36
C PHE A 492 -13.03 13.91 12.56
N PHE A 493 -12.48 14.73 11.65
CA PHE A 493 -11.08 15.13 11.73
C PHE A 493 -10.79 16.05 12.91
N ALA A 494 -11.69 16.98 13.23
CA ALA A 494 -11.58 17.77 14.46
C ALA A 494 -11.49 16.87 15.72
N GLY A 495 -12.30 15.81 15.80
CA GLY A 495 -12.25 14.87 16.92
C GLY A 495 -10.99 13.99 16.96
N ILE A 496 -10.46 13.58 15.80
CA ILE A 496 -9.21 12.81 15.73
C ILE A 496 -8.02 13.62 16.22
N GLU A 497 -7.97 14.92 15.90
CA GLU A 497 -6.87 15.78 16.30
C GLU A 497 -6.68 15.80 17.81
N ASP A 498 -7.78 15.97 18.56
CA ASP A 498 -7.78 15.90 20.03
C ASP A 498 -7.35 14.52 20.57
N LEU A 499 -7.78 13.44 19.91
CA LEU A 499 -7.41 12.07 20.28
C LEU A 499 -5.93 11.76 20.03
N LEU A 500 -5.36 12.30 18.96
CA LEU A 500 -3.94 12.11 18.65
C LEU A 500 -3.04 12.88 19.62
N ASP A 501 -3.48 14.07 20.07
CA ASP A 501 -2.71 14.95 20.95
C ASP A 501 -2.82 14.58 22.45
N SER A 502 -3.87 13.84 22.85
CA SER A 502 -4.11 13.48 24.27
C SER A 502 -3.36 12.23 24.78
N ASP A 503 -2.48 11.64 23.98
CA ASP A 503 -1.84 10.34 24.27
C ASP A 503 -0.48 10.44 25.00
N ASP A 504 -0.47 11.05 26.19
CA ASP A 504 0.71 11.20 27.06
C ASP A 504 0.89 10.02 28.05
N GLY A 505 0.31 8.87 27.75
CA GLY A 505 0.34 7.70 28.65
C GLY A 505 1.70 7.01 28.76
N ILE A 506 1.89 6.27 29.86
CA ILE A 506 3.09 5.46 30.16
C ILE A 506 3.45 4.50 29.01
N GLU A 507 4.74 4.41 28.66
CA GLU A 507 5.24 3.45 27.65
C GLU A 507 5.60 2.10 28.29
N TYR A 508 5.22 1.00 27.64
CA TYR A 508 5.58 -0.35 28.12
C TYR A 508 7.07 -0.70 27.91
N HIS A 509 7.79 0.11 27.12
CA HIS A 509 9.23 0.02 26.92
C HIS A 509 10.05 0.71 28.03
N ASP A 510 9.42 1.52 28.89
CA ASP A 510 10.13 2.26 29.94
C ASP A 510 10.70 1.29 31.01
N PRO A 511 12.02 1.26 31.26
CA PRO A 511 12.63 0.37 32.24
C PRO A 511 12.24 0.71 33.69
N PHE A 512 11.77 1.92 33.97
CA PHE A 512 11.42 2.40 35.32
C PHE A 512 9.97 2.11 35.72
N VAL A 513 9.17 1.52 34.82
CA VAL A 513 7.75 1.23 35.02
C VAL A 513 7.55 -0.22 35.49
N THR A 514 6.64 -0.41 36.45
CA THR A 514 6.31 -1.76 36.96
C THR A 514 5.68 -2.64 35.88
N PHE A 515 5.93 -3.95 35.94
CA PHE A 515 5.40 -4.90 34.96
C PHE A 515 3.87 -4.82 34.78
N SER A 516 3.10 -4.65 35.87
CA SER A 516 1.65 -4.46 35.79
C SER A 516 1.26 -3.23 34.96
N LYS A 517 1.96 -2.11 35.14
CA LYS A 517 1.72 -0.89 34.35
C LYS A 517 2.12 -1.07 32.88
N LYS A 518 3.16 -1.87 32.60
CA LYS A 518 3.53 -2.25 31.21
C LYS A 518 2.42 -3.04 30.53
N VAL A 519 1.86 -4.04 31.21
CA VAL A 519 0.73 -4.83 30.70
C VAL A 519 -0.48 -3.93 30.44
N ASP A 520 -0.81 -3.02 31.35
CA ASP A 520 -1.93 -2.09 31.18
C ASP A 520 -1.71 -1.09 30.04
N ALA A 521 -0.49 -0.60 29.86
CA ALA A 521 -0.12 0.26 28.74
C ALA A 521 -0.22 -0.48 27.40
N PHE A 522 0.32 -1.70 27.34
CA PHE A 522 0.28 -2.56 26.15
C PHE A 522 -1.17 -2.88 25.75
N ARG A 523 -2.05 -3.22 26.69
CA ARG A 523 -3.48 -3.48 26.42
C ARG A 523 -4.23 -2.26 25.88
N LYS A 524 -3.74 -1.05 26.13
CA LYS A 524 -4.35 0.21 25.68
C LYS A 524 -3.72 0.72 24.39
N ASP A 525 -2.67 0.07 23.88
CA ASP A 525 -1.97 0.49 22.67
C ASP A 525 -2.91 0.41 21.46
N LYS A 526 -3.25 1.59 20.93
CA LYS A 526 -4.17 1.73 19.79
C LYS A 526 -3.49 1.45 18.45
N THR A 527 -2.18 1.22 18.43
CA THR A 527 -1.46 0.82 17.21
C THR A 527 -1.54 -0.68 16.93
N ILE A 528 -2.07 -1.45 17.88
CA ILE A 528 -2.38 -2.87 17.68
C ILE A 528 -3.85 -2.96 17.21
N PRO A 529 -4.13 -3.50 16.01
CA PRO A 529 -5.50 -3.59 15.52
C PRO A 529 -6.34 -4.51 16.39
N SER A 530 -7.60 -4.15 16.57
CA SER A 530 -8.60 -5.06 17.11
C SER A 530 -8.99 -6.09 16.04
N LYS A 531 -9.30 -7.31 16.46
CA LYS A 531 -9.75 -8.35 15.54
C LYS A 531 -10.99 -7.93 14.76
N MET A 532 -11.02 -8.27 13.47
CA MET A 532 -12.19 -8.16 12.63
C MET A 532 -13.35 -8.93 13.27
N PRO A 533 -14.53 -8.32 13.44
CA PRO A 533 -15.73 -9.04 13.87
C PRO A 533 -16.03 -10.24 12.97
N LYS A 534 -16.43 -11.37 13.56
CA LYS A 534 -16.61 -12.65 12.85
C LYS A 534 -17.79 -12.66 11.87
N ASP A 535 -18.73 -11.75 12.06
CA ASP A 535 -19.95 -11.59 11.28
C ASP A 535 -19.76 -10.68 10.05
N LEU A 536 -18.65 -9.94 9.95
CA LEU A 536 -18.37 -9.12 8.78
C LEU A 536 -17.90 -9.99 7.61
N PRO A 537 -18.44 -9.75 6.39
CA PRO A 537 -17.97 -10.42 5.19
C PRO A 537 -16.59 -9.91 4.77
N LEU A 538 -15.87 -10.70 3.99
CA LEU A 538 -14.61 -10.26 3.38
C LEU A 538 -14.87 -9.25 2.26
N GLY A 539 -13.89 -8.37 2.07
CA GLY A 539 -13.97 -7.24 1.15
C GLY A 539 -13.66 -7.60 -0.30
N PRO A 540 -13.60 -6.57 -1.17
CA PRO A 540 -13.47 -6.75 -2.61
C PRO A 540 -12.17 -7.44 -3.06
N ALA A 541 -11.13 -7.43 -2.23
CA ALA A 541 -9.89 -8.15 -2.48
C ALA A 541 -10.05 -9.68 -2.46
N TYR A 542 -11.07 -10.20 -1.77
CA TYR A 542 -11.21 -11.64 -1.48
C TYR A 542 -12.45 -12.25 -2.11
N ASN A 543 -13.53 -11.48 -2.17
CA ASN A 543 -14.80 -11.92 -2.73
C ASN A 543 -15.20 -10.97 -3.87
N ARG A 544 -15.56 -11.54 -5.01
CA ARG A 544 -15.96 -10.78 -6.20
C ARG A 544 -17.25 -10.02 -5.92
N GLN A 545 -17.14 -8.70 -5.84
CA GLN A 545 -18.22 -7.77 -5.55
C GLN A 545 -17.89 -6.39 -6.15
N LEU A 546 -18.70 -5.37 -5.85
CA LEU A 546 -18.40 -3.99 -6.20
C LEU A 546 -16.98 -3.60 -5.72
N PHE A 547 -16.22 -2.94 -6.58
CA PHE A 547 -14.81 -2.53 -6.42
C PHE A 547 -13.76 -3.64 -6.43
N THR A 548 -14.13 -4.90 -6.68
CA THR A 548 -13.13 -5.97 -6.89
C THR A 548 -12.27 -5.63 -8.11
N PRO A 549 -10.93 -5.66 -8.01
CA PRO A 549 -10.07 -5.43 -9.16
C PRO A 549 -10.20 -6.63 -10.12
N GLU A 550 -10.48 -6.35 -11.40
CA GLU A 550 -10.80 -7.37 -12.40
C GLU A 550 -9.58 -7.73 -13.26
N ARG A 551 -8.80 -6.73 -13.67
CA ARG A 551 -7.55 -6.90 -14.42
C ARG A 551 -6.76 -5.61 -14.41
N TYR A 552 -5.54 -5.64 -14.94
CA TYR A 552 -4.87 -4.41 -15.35
C TYR A 552 -4.18 -4.58 -16.70
N VAL A 553 -3.91 -3.44 -17.32
CA VAL A 553 -3.14 -3.31 -18.55
C VAL A 553 -1.83 -2.61 -18.21
N GLN A 554 -0.71 -3.29 -18.50
CA GLN A 554 0.63 -2.72 -18.36
C GLN A 554 1.08 -2.19 -19.72
N TYR A 555 1.51 -0.94 -19.74
CA TYR A 555 2.10 -0.31 -20.92
C TYR A 555 3.59 -0.06 -20.70
N TYR A 556 4.33 -0.02 -21.80
CA TYR A 556 5.73 0.36 -21.81
C TYR A 556 6.09 1.22 -23.02
N LEU A 557 7.19 1.96 -22.89
CA LEU A 557 7.76 2.76 -23.97
C LEU A 557 9.07 2.13 -24.45
N ASP A 558 9.10 1.66 -25.70
CA ASP A 558 10.31 1.10 -26.32
C ASP A 558 11.33 2.21 -26.64
N LEU A 559 12.22 2.50 -25.68
CA LEU A 559 13.23 3.55 -25.79
C LEU A 559 14.19 3.31 -26.95
N VAL A 560 14.57 2.06 -27.22
CA VAL A 560 15.49 1.72 -28.31
C VAL A 560 14.85 2.07 -29.65
N GLY A 561 13.64 1.56 -29.91
CA GLY A 561 12.91 1.85 -31.14
C GLY A 561 12.60 3.35 -31.32
N LEU A 562 12.29 4.04 -30.22
CA LEU A 562 12.03 5.48 -30.20
C LEU A 562 13.27 6.31 -30.54
N ASN A 563 14.40 6.06 -29.86
CA ASN A 563 15.63 6.82 -30.04
C ASN A 563 16.27 6.57 -31.43
N GLU A 564 16.12 5.38 -31.99
CA GLU A 564 16.55 5.06 -33.36
C GLU A 564 15.63 5.66 -34.45
N GLY A 565 14.51 6.28 -34.06
CA GLY A 565 13.52 6.84 -34.98
C GLY A 565 12.71 5.78 -35.74
N LYS A 566 12.76 4.52 -35.30
CA LYS A 566 11.97 3.41 -35.86
C LYS A 566 10.51 3.43 -35.37
N LYS A 567 10.29 3.99 -34.18
CA LYS A 567 8.98 4.16 -33.55
C LYS A 567 8.70 5.62 -33.22
N LYS A 568 7.42 5.97 -33.10
CA LYS A 568 6.97 7.26 -32.56
C LYS A 568 6.92 7.17 -31.03
N PHE A 569 6.83 8.32 -30.36
CA PHE A 569 6.56 8.35 -28.93
C PHE A 569 5.12 7.88 -28.68
N GLU A 570 4.98 6.60 -28.33
CA GLU A 570 3.70 5.93 -28.09
C GLU A 570 3.96 4.83 -27.06
N TYR A 571 3.18 4.80 -25.98
CA TYR A 571 3.21 3.66 -25.07
C TYR A 571 2.47 2.48 -25.73
N GLU A 572 3.14 1.33 -25.75
CA GLU A 572 2.63 0.09 -26.33
C GLU A 572 2.12 -0.82 -25.21
N LEU A 573 1.17 -1.69 -25.56
CA LEU A 573 0.71 -2.75 -24.66
C LEU A 573 1.86 -3.72 -24.41
N GLU A 574 2.28 -3.87 -23.15
CA GLU A 574 3.25 -4.89 -22.74
C GLU A 574 2.52 -6.22 -22.52
N TYR A 575 1.61 -6.23 -21.54
CA TYR A 575 0.79 -7.39 -21.21
C TYR A 575 -0.50 -6.99 -20.48
N THR A 576 -1.40 -7.97 -20.35
CA THR A 576 -2.58 -7.88 -19.48
C THR A 576 -2.62 -9.08 -18.55
N THR A 577 -3.16 -8.93 -17.35
CA THR A 577 -3.16 -10.01 -16.35
C THR A 577 -3.96 -11.24 -16.75
N ASP A 578 -4.90 -11.08 -17.67
CA ASP A 578 -5.77 -12.12 -18.23
C ASP A 578 -5.28 -12.66 -19.59
N ASP A 579 -4.06 -12.31 -20.01
CA ASP A 579 -3.43 -12.86 -21.20
C ASP A 579 -3.12 -14.36 -21.07
N ASP A 580 -2.63 -14.97 -22.16
CA ASP A 580 -2.28 -16.39 -22.17
C ASP A 580 -1.07 -16.75 -21.28
N VAL A 581 -0.27 -15.76 -20.84
CA VAL A 581 0.90 -15.96 -19.97
C VAL A 581 0.45 -16.17 -18.54
N TYR A 582 -0.37 -15.26 -18.01
CA TYR A 582 -0.79 -15.28 -16.61
C TYR A 582 -2.13 -15.97 -16.39
N ALA A 583 -3.06 -15.81 -17.34
CA ALA A 583 -4.40 -16.38 -17.36
C ALA A 583 -5.20 -16.15 -16.06
N MET A 584 -5.07 -14.97 -15.45
CA MET A 584 -5.80 -14.61 -14.23
C MET A 584 -7.25 -14.25 -14.56
N LYS A 585 -8.20 -14.78 -13.79
CA LYS A 585 -9.64 -14.55 -14.03
C LYS A 585 -10.13 -13.23 -13.47
N ASP A 586 -9.55 -12.87 -12.33
CA ASP A 586 -9.70 -11.61 -11.63
C ASP A 586 -8.43 -11.36 -10.82
N LEU A 587 -8.38 -10.26 -10.09
CA LEU A 587 -7.23 -9.89 -9.26
C LEU A 587 -7.54 -10.05 -7.76
N THR A 588 -8.37 -11.04 -7.41
CA THR A 588 -8.56 -11.41 -6.00
C THR A 588 -7.28 -11.99 -5.41
N VAL A 589 -7.15 -11.94 -4.08
CA VAL A 589 -6.01 -12.48 -3.34
C VAL A 589 -5.77 -13.96 -3.70
N SER A 590 -6.82 -14.74 -3.90
CA SER A 590 -6.69 -16.16 -4.23
C SER A 590 -6.03 -16.39 -5.60
N GLU A 591 -6.37 -15.60 -6.62
CA GLU A 591 -5.74 -15.68 -7.95
C GLU A 591 -4.27 -15.21 -7.92
N TRP A 592 -3.96 -14.15 -7.16
CA TRP A 592 -2.57 -13.72 -6.93
C TRP A 592 -1.73 -14.79 -6.23
N LEU A 593 -2.27 -15.43 -5.20
CA LEU A 593 -1.57 -16.52 -4.51
C LEU A 593 -1.40 -17.74 -5.41
N ASP A 594 -2.34 -18.00 -6.32
CA ASP A 594 -2.19 -19.07 -7.31
C ASP A 594 -1.05 -18.77 -8.28
N LEU A 595 -1.00 -17.56 -8.84
CA LEU A 595 0.12 -17.13 -9.67
C LEU A 595 1.45 -17.23 -8.91
N GLY A 596 1.52 -16.72 -7.68
CA GLY A 596 2.71 -16.81 -6.84
C GLY A 596 3.14 -18.27 -6.61
N ARG A 597 2.20 -19.17 -6.33
CA ARG A 597 2.48 -20.62 -6.21
C ARG A 597 3.03 -21.19 -7.51
N ARG A 598 2.44 -20.88 -8.67
CA ARG A 598 2.93 -21.31 -9.99
C ARG A 598 4.36 -20.82 -10.26
N LEU A 599 4.65 -19.56 -9.91
CA LEU A 599 6.00 -18.99 -10.01
C LEU A 599 6.98 -19.72 -9.09
N GLY A 600 6.61 -20.00 -7.83
CA GLY A 600 7.48 -20.65 -6.84
C GLY A 600 7.62 -22.18 -6.92
N GLU A 601 6.71 -22.88 -7.61
CA GLU A 601 6.64 -24.35 -7.61
C GLU A 601 7.93 -25.05 -8.10
N PRO A 602 8.61 -24.59 -9.18
CA PRO A 602 9.85 -25.24 -9.63
C PRO A 602 10.97 -25.24 -8.58
N VAL A 603 11.09 -24.18 -7.78
CA VAL A 603 12.04 -24.10 -6.66
C VAL A 603 11.70 -25.16 -5.60
N LYS A 604 10.41 -25.32 -5.30
CA LYS A 604 9.91 -26.28 -4.31
C LYS A 604 10.12 -27.73 -4.75
N ALA A 605 10.00 -28.01 -6.04
CA ALA A 605 10.28 -29.31 -6.63
C ALA A 605 11.79 -29.62 -6.66
N GLY A 606 12.63 -28.64 -7.01
CA GLY A 606 14.09 -28.78 -7.03
C GLY A 606 14.69 -29.11 -5.67
N LYS A 607 14.16 -28.56 -4.57
CA LYS A 607 14.56 -28.91 -3.19
C LYS A 607 14.27 -30.39 -2.83
N LYS A 608 13.40 -31.09 -3.56
CA LYS A 608 13.06 -32.50 -3.35
C LYS A 608 13.81 -33.46 -4.28
N GLU A 609 14.35 -32.99 -5.39
CA GLU A 609 15.02 -33.81 -6.42
C GLU A 609 16.51 -33.45 -6.56
N ILE A 610 17.28 -33.50 -5.46
CA ILE A 610 18.75 -33.56 -5.57
C ILE A 610 19.12 -35.00 -5.93
N GLY A 611 19.09 -35.34 -7.23
CA GLY A 611 19.55 -36.67 -7.65
C GLY A 611 19.18 -37.16 -9.05
N GLN A 612 19.17 -36.31 -10.08
CA GLN A 612 19.31 -36.79 -11.47
C GLN A 612 19.56 -35.64 -12.47
N GLU A 613 20.82 -35.50 -12.90
CA GLU A 613 21.19 -34.61 -14.00
C GLU A 613 20.88 -35.28 -15.35
N GLY A 614 19.96 -34.65 -16.10
CA GLY A 614 19.79 -34.85 -17.53
C GLY A 614 19.18 -33.58 -18.11
N LYS A 615 19.66 -33.13 -19.28
CA LYS A 615 19.14 -31.95 -19.99
C LYS A 615 17.68 -32.17 -20.42
N LYS A 616 16.73 -31.96 -19.51
CA LYS A 616 15.29 -31.92 -19.79
C LYS A 616 14.94 -30.57 -20.42
N LYS A 617 13.95 -30.57 -21.31
CA LYS A 617 13.33 -29.33 -21.80
C LYS A 617 12.80 -28.52 -20.60
N PRO A 618 12.81 -27.18 -20.65
CA PRO A 618 12.22 -26.35 -19.60
C PRO A 618 10.76 -26.76 -19.40
N SER A 619 10.31 -26.85 -18.15
CA SER A 619 8.89 -27.03 -17.84
C SER A 619 8.12 -25.76 -18.19
N ASP A 620 6.80 -25.87 -18.39
CA ASP A 620 5.94 -24.70 -18.65
C ASP A 620 6.05 -23.64 -17.54
N LEU A 621 6.29 -24.05 -16.30
CA LEU A 621 6.49 -23.15 -15.15
C LEU A 621 7.84 -22.42 -15.18
N GLU A 622 8.89 -23.02 -15.75
CA GLU A 622 10.16 -22.32 -15.99
C GLU A 622 10.03 -21.31 -17.14
N VAL A 623 9.18 -21.59 -18.14
CA VAL A 623 8.83 -20.61 -19.17
C VAL A 623 8.04 -19.45 -18.56
N LEU A 624 7.07 -19.73 -17.68
CA LEU A 624 6.32 -18.71 -16.95
C LEU A 624 7.23 -17.79 -16.14
N TRP A 625 8.19 -18.34 -15.38
CA TRP A 625 9.15 -17.53 -14.63
C TRP A 625 9.97 -16.60 -15.52
N LYS A 626 10.44 -17.09 -16.68
CA LYS A 626 11.19 -16.26 -17.63
C LYS A 626 10.34 -15.13 -18.21
N GLN A 627 9.08 -15.39 -18.56
CA GLN A 627 8.16 -14.35 -19.02
C GLN A 627 7.86 -13.35 -17.90
N PHE A 628 7.66 -13.83 -16.67
CA PHE A 628 7.46 -12.96 -15.52
C PHE A 628 8.68 -12.05 -15.28
N LEU A 629 9.91 -12.54 -15.39
CA LEU A 629 11.11 -11.71 -15.28
C LEU A 629 11.22 -10.69 -16.41
N LYS A 630 10.90 -11.08 -17.64
CA LYS A 630 10.86 -10.18 -18.80
C LYS A 630 9.91 -9.00 -18.54
N HIS A 631 8.70 -9.28 -18.05
CA HIS A 631 7.74 -8.26 -17.63
C HIS A 631 8.17 -7.49 -16.37
N THR A 632 8.86 -8.14 -15.42
CA THR A 632 9.38 -7.47 -14.21
C THR A 632 10.35 -6.34 -14.56
N PHE A 633 11.10 -6.52 -15.65
CA PHE A 633 12.08 -5.55 -16.16
C PHE A 633 11.60 -4.83 -17.44
N ILE A 634 10.28 -4.73 -17.63
CA ILE A 634 9.63 -3.87 -18.62
C ILE A 634 10.20 -4.06 -20.04
N ASP A 635 10.32 -5.32 -20.48
CA ASP A 635 10.82 -5.67 -21.82
C ASP A 635 12.19 -5.07 -22.18
N SER A 636 13.02 -4.77 -21.18
CA SER A 636 14.35 -4.19 -21.40
C SER A 636 15.44 -5.25 -21.66
N ASN A 637 15.08 -6.54 -21.62
CA ASN A 637 15.99 -7.69 -21.75
C ASN A 637 17.07 -7.77 -20.64
N TYR A 638 16.87 -7.09 -19.51
CA TYR A 638 17.83 -7.00 -18.40
C TYR A 638 18.19 -8.37 -17.81
N GLU A 639 17.22 -9.27 -17.71
CA GLU A 639 17.37 -10.62 -17.17
C GLU A 639 18.39 -11.49 -17.92
N ASN A 640 18.74 -11.11 -19.15
CA ASN A 640 19.69 -11.83 -20.00
C ASN A 640 21.07 -11.16 -20.09
N LEU A 641 21.29 -10.01 -19.44
CA LEU A 641 22.54 -9.24 -19.55
C LEU A 641 23.64 -9.67 -18.57
N GLY A 642 23.36 -10.59 -17.65
CA GLY A 642 24.35 -11.07 -16.67
C GLY A 642 24.68 -10.06 -15.57
N TYR A 643 23.77 -9.13 -15.28
CA TYR A 643 23.87 -8.18 -14.15
C TYR A 643 23.35 -8.74 -12.82
N GLY A 644 22.91 -10.01 -12.78
CA GLY A 644 22.79 -10.79 -11.56
C GLY A 644 24.17 -11.31 -11.18
N TYR A 645 24.61 -11.09 -9.94
CA TYR A 645 25.91 -11.56 -9.47
C TYR A 645 25.97 -13.10 -9.51
N VAL A 646 27.17 -13.61 -9.81
CA VAL A 646 27.52 -15.05 -9.79
C VAL A 646 27.66 -15.55 -8.37
#